data_AF-A0A946ZC73-F1
#
_entry.id   AF-A0A946ZC73-F1
#
_cell.length_a   1.000
_cell.length_b   1.000
_cell.length_c   1.000
_cell.angle_alpha   90.00
_cell.angle_beta   90.00
_cell.angle_gamma   90.00
#
_symmetry.space_group_name_H-M   'P 1'
#
loop_
_entity.id
_entity.type
_entity.pdbx_description
1 polymer ?
#
loop_
_entity_poly.entity_id
_entity_poly.type
_entity_poly.pdbx_seq_one_letter_code
_entity_poly.pdbx_strand_id
1 'polypeptide(L)'
;MSEITRSQTSRRLSFGRLALVTFLGIFLSSAFIAPTAHLSYTPLNNDYDSDGVTDVVDIDDDGDGILDVVEDANLDGDSDPETNPTDTDGDGLPDFHDLDSDNDGLSDTLEGIGLRAEMLELGMDANTNGLDDYFEQSSGEMGVDPIDTDGDGIPDYIDIDSDNDGLLDQTESSLQSTDFNCDTVPMLRFEQDPILESGSEYEEGAVYRIPDITDGLDALITIEENMNGVIATLDQNAVDPEFFKPEITFTISPEIRRPYVDLRITLVEKGTNNPVELEELIANFIDIDGNTVLQEYNRFDTPASYTVNDPNEIQVRNTGGGLLINGGMIEYEQIFNTHPTVNVAVEFVNISTFVFRFGILTSRNVNVTTSVPRQSGIQFSCLDNFTNPITTTFNEDVDSDGDGLPDHRDIDADNDGIPDNVEGQLTEGYVPPSGVDENMDGLDDAYEGEEIDGLNPVNTDGEDAPDYLDDDSDNDLVPDNNEGNDFNFDGVPDQAFTGEDTDGDGLDDGYEGSDVNDGPDPNDEIDDPANDLPNTDGEDDVNYRDLDDDNDGIPTDEEDANEDGDPTNDDSDEDGTPDYLDPIDDTDTDEDEVPDVVDVDDDGDGIPDSEEDPNLDGDDDPNTDSQDTDGDGTPDHLDIDAD
;
A
#
# COMPACT_ATOMS: atom_id res chain seq x y z
N MET A 1 57.72 -12.03 -33.75
CA MET A 1 58.56 -12.33 -32.57
C MET A 1 57.71 -11.96 -31.37
N SER A 2 57.21 -12.84 -30.50
CA SER A 2 57.32 -14.31 -30.32
C SER A 2 55.89 -14.81 -30.00
N GLU A 3 55.31 -15.83 -30.65
CA GLU A 3 55.43 -17.27 -30.32
C GLU A 3 55.32 -17.55 -28.81
N ILE A 4 54.24 -18.15 -28.28
CA ILE A 4 54.01 -19.62 -28.10
C ILE A 4 52.62 -19.80 -27.39
N THR A 5 51.77 -20.85 -27.50
CA THR A 5 51.31 -21.78 -28.58
C THR A 5 50.01 -22.51 -28.11
N ARG A 6 49.22 -23.09 -29.05
CA ARG A 6 48.20 -24.20 -28.92
C ARG A 6 46.77 -23.85 -28.44
N SER A 7 45.66 -24.50 -28.85
CA SER A 7 45.27 -25.51 -29.90
C SER A 7 44.33 -26.57 -29.30
N GLN A 8 43.12 -26.74 -29.85
CA GLN A 8 42.46 -28.04 -30.05
C GLN A 8 41.46 -27.93 -31.22
N THR A 9 41.18 -29.05 -31.91
CA THR A 9 40.40 -29.08 -33.16
C THR A 9 39.27 -30.11 -33.11
N SER A 10 38.06 -29.73 -33.52
CA SER A 10 36.97 -30.67 -33.79
C SER A 10 37.13 -31.35 -35.15
N ARG A 11 36.75 -32.63 -35.26
CA ARG A 11 36.65 -33.38 -36.52
C ARG A 11 35.45 -34.33 -36.52
N ARG A 12 34.49 -34.05 -37.42
CA ARG A 12 33.45 -35.00 -37.84
C ARG A 12 34.05 -36.16 -38.66
N LEU A 13 33.45 -37.35 -38.58
CA LEU A 13 33.39 -38.31 -39.71
C LEU A 13 32.29 -39.37 -39.50
N SER A 14 31.76 -39.89 -40.61
CA SER A 14 30.54 -40.72 -40.70
C SER A 14 30.81 -42.09 -41.34
N PHE A 15 29.90 -43.04 -41.12
CA PHE A 15 29.43 -44.17 -41.97
C PHE A 15 29.45 -45.59 -41.34
N GLY A 16 28.32 -46.31 -41.44
CA GLY A 16 28.37 -47.68 -42.02
C GLY A 16 27.78 -48.91 -41.28
N ARG A 17 26.44 -49.07 -41.31
CA ARG A 17 25.67 -50.32 -41.58
C ARG A 17 25.93 -51.67 -40.84
N LEU A 18 24.84 -52.14 -40.22
CA LEU A 18 24.13 -53.44 -40.43
C LEU A 18 24.67 -54.75 -39.81
N ALA A 19 23.90 -55.33 -38.87
CA ALA A 19 23.76 -56.78 -38.66
C ALA A 19 22.36 -57.14 -38.09
N LEU A 20 21.84 -58.32 -38.44
CA LEU A 20 20.49 -58.81 -38.14
C LEU A 20 20.55 -59.98 -37.14
N VAL A 21 19.74 -59.97 -36.08
CA VAL A 21 19.48 -61.16 -35.25
C VAL A 21 17.97 -61.32 -35.01
N THR A 22 17.47 -62.53 -35.22
CA THR A 22 16.06 -62.92 -35.12
C THR A 22 15.65 -63.27 -33.69
N PHE A 23 14.42 -62.93 -33.29
CA PHE A 23 13.68 -63.73 -32.31
C PHE A 23 12.23 -63.99 -32.75
N LEU A 24 11.60 -64.94 -32.06
CA LEU A 24 10.49 -65.75 -32.55
C LEU A 24 9.21 -65.50 -31.73
N GLY A 25 8.06 -65.33 -32.39
CA GLY A 25 6.82 -65.94 -31.90
C GLY A 25 5.53 -65.13 -31.87
N ILE A 26 4.56 -65.62 -32.65
CA ILE A 26 3.13 -65.76 -32.32
C ILE A 26 2.22 -64.54 -32.55
N PHE A 27 1.23 -64.77 -33.44
CA PHE A 27 0.04 -63.95 -33.65
C PHE A 27 -0.84 -63.87 -32.40
N LEU A 28 -1.49 -62.73 -32.18
CA LEU A 28 -2.91 -62.71 -31.83
C LEU A 28 -3.62 -61.53 -32.51
N SER A 29 -4.89 -61.73 -32.84
CA SER A 29 -5.72 -60.78 -33.60
C SER A 29 -6.27 -59.66 -32.72
N SER A 30 -6.33 -58.45 -33.26
CA SER A 30 -7.03 -57.30 -32.70
C SER A 30 -8.48 -57.63 -32.30
N ALA A 31 -8.76 -57.58 -31.01
CA ALA A 31 -10.11 -57.40 -30.49
C ALA A 31 -10.25 -55.93 -30.05
N PHE A 32 -11.34 -55.28 -30.45
CA PHE A 32 -11.69 -53.98 -29.90
C PHE A 32 -11.94 -54.13 -28.40
N ILE A 33 -11.10 -53.51 -27.60
CA ILE A 33 -11.45 -53.08 -26.25
C ILE A 33 -11.77 -51.60 -26.41
N ALA A 34 -13.03 -51.23 -26.22
CA ALA A 34 -13.37 -49.82 -26.07
C ALA A 34 -12.59 -49.29 -24.85
N PRO A 35 -12.12 -48.03 -24.84
CA PRO A 35 -11.62 -47.46 -23.59
C PRO A 35 -12.71 -47.68 -22.54
N THR A 36 -12.34 -48.31 -21.43
CA THR A 36 -13.08 -48.10 -20.19
C THR A 36 -13.12 -46.60 -20.01
N ALA A 37 -14.33 -46.03 -19.96
CA ALA A 37 -14.47 -44.70 -19.40
C ALA A 37 -13.76 -44.75 -18.04
N HIS A 38 -12.67 -44.00 -17.92
CA HIS A 38 -12.51 -43.29 -16.66
C HIS A 38 -13.81 -42.51 -16.53
N LEU A 39 -14.60 -42.87 -15.52
CA LEU A 39 -15.30 -41.84 -14.82
C LEU A 39 -14.17 -40.94 -14.32
N SER A 40 -14.07 -39.75 -14.91
CA SER A 40 -13.53 -38.62 -14.17
C SER A 40 -14.32 -38.60 -12.86
N TYR A 41 -13.61 -38.92 -11.79
CA TYR A 41 -14.01 -38.44 -10.49
C TYR A 41 -13.50 -37.00 -10.51
N THR A 42 -14.39 -36.07 -10.84
CA THR A 42 -14.15 -34.66 -10.48
C THR A 42 -14.05 -34.63 -8.96
N PRO A 43 -13.13 -33.84 -8.38
CA PRO A 43 -13.39 -33.29 -7.07
C PRO A 43 -14.78 -32.65 -7.12
N LEU A 44 -15.57 -32.95 -6.11
CA LEU A 44 -16.72 -32.18 -5.68
C LEU A 44 -16.37 -31.91 -4.21
N ASN A 45 -16.56 -30.67 -3.78
CA ASN A 45 -15.77 -30.01 -2.74
C ASN A 45 -14.36 -29.59 -3.26
N ASN A 46 -14.32 -28.62 -4.15
CA ASN A 46 -13.58 -27.41 -3.83
C ASN A 46 -14.42 -26.59 -2.81
N ASP A 47 -13.78 -25.66 -2.11
CA ASP A 47 -14.23 -25.01 -0.87
C ASP A 47 -13.23 -23.84 -0.72
N TYR A 48 -13.39 -22.72 -1.45
CA TYR A 48 -12.32 -21.75 -1.79
C TYR A 48 -12.00 -20.67 -0.74
N ASP A 49 -12.89 -20.42 0.21
CA ASP A 49 -12.72 -19.53 1.38
C ASP A 49 -12.31 -20.36 2.62
N SER A 50 -12.79 -21.60 2.67
CA SER A 50 -12.65 -22.58 3.72
C SER A 50 -13.52 -22.43 4.98
N ASP A 51 -14.71 -21.84 4.92
CA ASP A 51 -15.72 -21.91 5.99
C ASP A 51 -16.29 -23.34 6.18
N GLY A 52 -16.43 -24.11 5.09
CA GLY A 52 -17.07 -25.42 5.03
C GLY A 52 -18.41 -25.55 4.29
N VAL A 53 -18.82 -24.53 3.53
CA VAL A 53 -19.69 -24.59 2.34
C VAL A 53 -18.84 -25.21 1.19
N THR A 54 -19.02 -24.84 -0.07
CA THR A 54 -18.30 -25.34 -1.26
C THR A 54 -18.66 -24.48 -2.48
N ASP A 55 -17.70 -24.17 -3.37
CA ASP A 55 -17.83 -23.30 -4.56
C ASP A 55 -19.12 -23.48 -5.38
N VAL A 56 -19.60 -24.72 -5.50
CA VAL A 56 -20.85 -25.04 -6.22
C VAL A 56 -22.15 -24.67 -5.45
N VAL A 57 -22.02 -23.95 -4.34
CA VAL A 57 -23.05 -23.57 -3.34
C VAL A 57 -22.73 -22.22 -2.72
N ASP A 58 -21.45 -21.88 -2.57
CA ASP A 58 -20.96 -20.52 -2.27
C ASP A 58 -21.42 -19.51 -3.30
N ILE A 59 -21.25 -18.24 -2.92
CA ILE A 59 -21.56 -17.04 -3.70
C ILE A 59 -20.53 -15.92 -3.47
N ASP A 60 -19.45 -16.25 -2.76
CA ASP A 60 -18.41 -15.42 -2.14
C ASP A 60 -17.29 -16.45 -1.89
N ASP A 61 -16.51 -16.74 -2.94
CA ASP A 61 -15.73 -17.97 -3.02
C ASP A 61 -14.39 -17.88 -2.27
N ASP A 62 -13.84 -16.69 -2.04
CA ASP A 62 -12.64 -16.42 -1.22
C ASP A 62 -12.95 -15.91 0.20
N GLY A 63 -14.15 -15.36 0.44
CA GLY A 63 -14.62 -14.90 1.74
C GLY A 63 -14.30 -13.43 2.06
N ASP A 64 -14.03 -12.60 1.05
CA ASP A 64 -13.68 -11.19 1.19
C ASP A 64 -14.92 -10.32 1.53
N GLY A 65 -16.11 -10.69 1.02
CA GLY A 65 -17.41 -10.04 1.24
C GLY A 65 -18.08 -9.48 -0.02
N ILE A 66 -17.34 -9.38 -1.13
CA ILE A 66 -17.80 -9.26 -2.51
C ILE A 66 -18.41 -10.63 -2.91
N LEU A 67 -18.93 -10.78 -4.13
CA LEU A 67 -19.64 -12.01 -4.55
C LEU A 67 -19.20 -12.41 -5.95
N ASP A 68 -18.91 -13.69 -6.23
CA ASP A 68 -18.38 -14.16 -7.54
C ASP A 68 -19.16 -13.70 -8.80
N VAL A 69 -20.41 -13.26 -8.64
CA VAL A 69 -21.27 -12.66 -9.69
C VAL A 69 -21.12 -11.15 -9.89
N VAL A 70 -20.29 -10.50 -9.09
CA VAL A 70 -19.88 -9.09 -9.11
C VAL A 70 -18.49 -9.00 -9.75
N GLU A 71 -17.52 -9.81 -9.32
CA GLU A 71 -16.20 -9.86 -9.97
C GLU A 71 -16.26 -10.49 -11.38
N ASP A 72 -17.24 -11.36 -11.69
CA ASP A 72 -17.51 -11.75 -13.09
C ASP A 72 -18.12 -10.60 -13.91
N ALA A 73 -17.25 -9.83 -14.58
CA ALA A 73 -17.58 -8.86 -15.62
C ALA A 73 -18.40 -9.45 -16.80
N ASN A 74 -18.50 -10.79 -16.88
CA ASN A 74 -19.48 -11.51 -17.70
C ASN A 74 -19.33 -11.25 -19.20
N LEU A 75 -18.09 -11.09 -19.65
CA LEU A 75 -17.73 -10.76 -21.04
C LEU A 75 -18.24 -11.80 -22.06
N ASP A 76 -18.47 -13.03 -21.60
CA ASP A 76 -19.06 -14.16 -22.32
C ASP A 76 -20.60 -14.05 -22.45
N GLY A 77 -21.28 -13.55 -21.41
CA GLY A 77 -22.70 -13.28 -21.36
C GLY A 77 -23.59 -14.47 -20.95
N ASP A 78 -23.08 -15.41 -20.15
CA ASP A 78 -23.86 -16.53 -19.61
C ASP A 78 -24.10 -16.55 -18.08
N SER A 79 -23.45 -15.65 -17.32
CA SER A 79 -23.61 -15.46 -15.86
C SER A 79 -23.31 -16.71 -15.04
N ASP A 80 -22.12 -17.25 -15.25
CA ASP A 80 -21.54 -18.44 -14.61
C ASP A 80 -20.02 -18.14 -14.47
N PRO A 81 -19.57 -17.56 -13.33
CA PRO A 81 -18.18 -17.06 -13.12
C PRO A 81 -17.11 -18.12 -13.42
N GLU A 82 -17.42 -19.39 -13.16
CA GLU A 82 -16.61 -20.56 -13.53
C GLU A 82 -16.38 -20.75 -15.06
N THR A 83 -16.92 -19.90 -15.94
CA THR A 83 -16.76 -20.00 -17.40
C THR A 83 -16.27 -18.73 -18.08
N ASN A 84 -14.95 -18.66 -18.25
CA ASN A 84 -14.22 -17.47 -18.72
C ASN A 84 -14.34 -16.35 -17.66
N PRO A 85 -13.80 -16.59 -16.46
CA PRO A 85 -13.77 -15.59 -15.41
C PRO A 85 -13.02 -14.33 -15.87
N THR A 86 -13.23 -13.24 -15.15
CA THR A 86 -12.28 -12.12 -15.06
C THR A 86 -10.97 -12.63 -14.40
N ASP A 87 -9.88 -11.92 -14.68
CA ASP A 87 -8.47 -12.25 -14.39
C ASP A 87 -7.76 -10.92 -14.67
N THR A 88 -7.98 -9.95 -13.77
CA THR A 88 -7.75 -8.51 -14.00
C THR A 88 -6.27 -8.17 -14.13
N ASP A 89 -5.44 -8.48 -13.13
CA ASP A 89 -3.97 -8.35 -13.21
C ASP A 89 -3.31 -9.29 -14.27
N GLY A 90 -3.97 -10.41 -14.59
CA GLY A 90 -3.50 -11.42 -15.54
C GLY A 90 -2.49 -12.43 -14.98
N ASP A 91 -2.35 -12.59 -13.65
CA ASP A 91 -1.60 -13.65 -12.96
C ASP A 91 -2.06 -15.06 -13.41
N GLY A 92 -3.37 -15.21 -13.60
CA GLY A 92 -4.06 -16.46 -13.92
C GLY A 92 -4.86 -17.09 -12.76
N LEU A 93 -5.03 -16.37 -11.65
CA LEU A 93 -6.12 -16.50 -10.70
C LEU A 93 -7.34 -15.69 -11.20
N PRO A 94 -8.58 -16.20 -11.07
CA PRO A 94 -9.79 -15.38 -11.20
C PRO A 94 -9.91 -14.37 -10.07
N ASP A 95 -10.47 -13.20 -10.34
CA ASP A 95 -10.74 -12.13 -9.35
C ASP A 95 -11.48 -12.68 -8.11
N PHE A 96 -12.59 -13.42 -8.29
CA PHE A 96 -13.31 -14.11 -7.18
C PHE A 96 -12.58 -15.29 -6.51
N HIS A 97 -11.29 -15.46 -6.81
CA HIS A 97 -10.34 -16.36 -6.17
C HIS A 97 -9.02 -15.64 -5.82
N ASP A 98 -8.88 -14.36 -6.15
CA ASP A 98 -7.81 -13.48 -5.72
C ASP A 98 -8.28 -12.60 -4.55
N LEU A 99 -7.43 -11.66 -4.12
CA LEU A 99 -7.53 -10.99 -2.81
C LEU A 99 -6.96 -9.57 -2.83
N ASP A 100 -6.56 -9.14 -4.03
CA ASP A 100 -5.64 -8.09 -4.46
C ASP A 100 -5.72 -8.15 -6.00
N SER A 101 -6.91 -7.89 -6.56
CA SER A 101 -7.34 -8.37 -7.89
C SER A 101 -6.71 -7.64 -9.10
N ASP A 102 -6.27 -6.40 -8.90
CA ASP A 102 -5.38 -5.63 -9.77
C ASP A 102 -3.88 -5.79 -9.40
N ASN A 103 -3.61 -6.24 -8.17
CA ASN A 103 -2.28 -6.43 -7.59
C ASN A 103 -1.49 -5.10 -7.41
N ASP A 104 -2.19 -4.01 -7.07
CA ASP A 104 -1.60 -2.78 -6.54
C ASP A 104 -0.94 -3.01 -5.15
N GLY A 105 -1.41 -4.01 -4.39
CA GLY A 105 -0.91 -4.36 -3.06
C GLY A 105 -1.73 -3.81 -1.89
N LEU A 106 -2.91 -3.25 -2.09
CA LEU A 106 -3.98 -3.20 -1.09
C LEU A 106 -4.67 -4.58 -1.04
N SER A 107 -5.99 -4.67 -0.91
CA SER A 107 -6.70 -5.96 -0.92
C SER A 107 -8.21 -5.79 -0.97
N ASP A 108 -8.92 -6.48 -1.86
CA ASP A 108 -10.32 -6.23 -2.24
C ASP A 108 -11.34 -5.94 -1.11
N THR A 109 -11.14 -6.52 0.08
CA THR A 109 -11.93 -6.23 1.30
C THR A 109 -11.77 -4.78 1.84
N LEU A 110 -10.64 -4.16 1.54
CA LEU A 110 -10.14 -2.89 2.07
C LEU A 110 -10.64 -1.75 1.19
N GLU A 111 -10.29 -1.73 -0.10
CA GLU A 111 -10.83 -0.80 -1.09
C GLU A 111 -12.33 -1.01 -1.27
N GLY A 112 -12.75 -2.18 -1.76
CA GLY A 112 -14.13 -2.46 -2.15
C GLY A 112 -15.17 -2.43 -1.02
N ILE A 113 -14.76 -2.32 0.26
CA ILE A 113 -15.69 -2.28 1.41
C ILE A 113 -15.35 -1.20 2.45
N GLY A 114 -14.16 -0.58 2.42
CA GLY A 114 -13.72 0.40 3.42
C GLY A 114 -13.61 -0.17 4.84
N LEU A 115 -13.26 -1.46 4.99
CA LEU A 115 -13.27 -2.18 6.27
C LEU A 115 -11.90 -2.73 6.66
N ARG A 116 -11.17 -1.96 7.49
CA ARG A 116 -9.94 -2.42 8.15
C ARG A 116 -10.10 -3.83 8.75
N ALA A 117 -9.20 -4.73 8.35
CA ALA A 117 -9.22 -6.18 8.55
C ALA A 117 -9.22 -6.69 10.02
N GLU A 118 -9.29 -5.81 11.02
CA GLU A 118 -9.54 -6.20 12.42
C GLU A 118 -11.03 -6.49 12.73
N MET A 119 -11.96 -6.23 11.79
CA MET A 119 -13.41 -6.17 12.06
C MET A 119 -14.23 -7.45 11.70
N LEU A 120 -13.66 -8.41 10.97
CA LEU A 120 -14.36 -9.56 10.36
C LEU A 120 -13.63 -10.90 10.66
N GLU A 121 -14.23 -12.09 10.62
CA GLU A 121 -15.63 -12.51 10.50
C GLU A 121 -16.31 -12.70 11.87
N LEU A 122 -17.64 -12.89 11.90
CA LEU A 122 -18.31 -13.50 13.06
C LEU A 122 -18.35 -15.04 12.99
N GLY A 123 -18.01 -15.63 11.84
CA GLY A 123 -18.16 -17.06 11.55
C GLY A 123 -19.63 -17.48 11.62
N MET A 124 -20.53 -16.60 11.20
CA MET A 124 -21.97 -16.75 11.30
C MET A 124 -22.63 -16.72 9.93
N ASP A 125 -22.60 -17.83 9.21
CA ASP A 125 -23.56 -18.08 8.14
C ASP A 125 -24.82 -18.78 8.71
N ALA A 126 -25.93 -18.05 8.86
CA ALA A 126 -27.22 -18.59 9.28
C ALA A 126 -28.04 -19.22 8.14
N ASN A 127 -27.63 -18.98 6.89
CA ASN A 127 -28.33 -19.15 5.63
C ASN A 127 -27.84 -20.44 4.89
N THR A 128 -26.57 -20.79 5.06
CA THR A 128 -25.79 -21.88 4.43
C THR A 128 -25.50 -21.64 2.94
N ASN A 129 -25.00 -20.44 2.63
CA ASN A 129 -24.61 -19.92 1.32
C ASN A 129 -23.16 -19.41 1.23
N GLY A 130 -22.35 -19.43 2.30
CA GLY A 130 -20.96 -18.97 2.27
C GLY A 130 -20.78 -17.67 3.03
N LEU A 131 -21.11 -16.58 2.33
CA LEU A 131 -21.18 -15.20 2.83
C LEU A 131 -21.63 -15.08 4.30
N ASP A 132 -20.82 -14.43 5.15
CA ASP A 132 -21.14 -14.21 6.57
C ASP A 132 -22.36 -13.27 6.75
N ASP A 133 -23.22 -13.56 7.76
CA ASP A 133 -24.36 -12.73 8.17
C ASP A 133 -23.99 -11.23 8.37
N TYR A 134 -22.70 -10.91 8.58
CA TYR A 134 -22.17 -9.54 8.63
C TYR A 134 -22.40 -8.79 7.32
N PHE A 135 -21.92 -9.33 6.21
CA PHE A 135 -21.99 -8.73 4.87
C PHE A 135 -23.43 -8.69 4.33
N GLU A 136 -24.29 -9.63 4.76
CA GLU A 136 -25.72 -9.63 4.42
C GLU A 136 -26.51 -8.39 4.90
N GLN A 137 -25.95 -7.53 5.75
CA GLN A 137 -26.68 -6.47 6.46
C GLN A 137 -27.14 -5.29 5.56
N SER A 138 -26.46 -5.02 4.45
CA SER A 138 -26.73 -3.92 3.52
C SER A 138 -27.90 -4.25 2.58
N SER A 139 -27.80 -5.36 1.86
CA SER A 139 -28.60 -5.71 0.67
C SER A 139 -29.71 -6.73 0.94
N GLY A 140 -29.51 -7.61 1.92
CA GLY A 140 -30.44 -8.67 2.33
C GLY A 140 -30.39 -9.91 1.45
N GLU A 141 -29.41 -10.78 1.72
CA GLU A 141 -29.06 -12.00 0.97
C GLU A 141 -28.30 -11.74 -0.37
N MET A 142 -27.54 -10.64 -0.52
CA MET A 142 -26.82 -10.29 -1.78
C MET A 142 -25.47 -9.53 -1.60
N GLY A 143 -24.64 -9.85 -0.60
CA GLY A 143 -23.29 -9.26 -0.46
C GLY A 143 -23.27 -7.76 -0.15
N VAL A 144 -22.07 -7.19 -0.18
CA VAL A 144 -21.85 -5.73 -0.25
C VAL A 144 -22.12 -5.24 -1.68
N ASP A 145 -22.45 -3.96 -1.84
CA ASP A 145 -22.28 -3.28 -3.12
C ASP A 145 -20.86 -2.65 -3.01
N PRO A 146 -19.89 -2.96 -3.88
CA PRO A 146 -18.53 -2.40 -3.78
C PRO A 146 -18.50 -0.87 -3.83
N ILE A 147 -17.41 -0.30 -3.35
CA ILE A 147 -17.07 1.11 -3.55
C ILE A 147 -16.62 1.31 -5.02
N ASP A 148 -16.84 2.53 -5.52
CA ASP A 148 -16.70 3.02 -6.89
C ASP A 148 -16.51 4.53 -6.68
N THR A 149 -15.27 4.93 -6.36
CA THR A 149 -14.94 6.22 -5.73
C THR A 149 -14.98 7.38 -6.73
N ASP A 150 -14.28 7.31 -7.86
CA ASP A 150 -14.41 8.27 -8.98
C ASP A 150 -15.76 8.18 -9.74
N GLY A 151 -16.52 7.10 -9.54
CA GLY A 151 -17.83 6.90 -10.15
C GLY A 151 -17.83 6.60 -11.66
N ASP A 152 -16.69 6.25 -12.25
CA ASP A 152 -16.52 5.74 -13.62
C ASP A 152 -17.38 4.47 -13.85
N GLY A 153 -17.40 3.60 -12.84
CA GLY A 153 -18.03 2.28 -12.86
C GLY A 153 -17.06 1.09 -12.93
N ILE A 154 -15.75 1.33 -12.79
CA ILE A 154 -14.75 0.40 -12.29
C ILE A 154 -14.74 0.54 -10.75
N PRO A 155 -15.01 -0.53 -9.98
CA PRO A 155 -14.94 -0.48 -8.53
C PRO A 155 -13.50 -0.53 -8.00
N ASP A 156 -13.22 0.19 -6.91
CA ASP A 156 -11.89 0.39 -6.30
C ASP A 156 -11.03 -0.88 -6.17
N TYR A 157 -11.60 -2.06 -5.91
CA TYR A 157 -10.86 -3.34 -5.78
C TYR A 157 -10.32 -3.96 -7.09
N ILE A 158 -10.60 -3.32 -8.23
CA ILE A 158 -10.04 -3.63 -9.54
C ILE A 158 -9.62 -2.34 -10.27
N ASP A 159 -9.40 -1.27 -9.51
CA ASP A 159 -8.96 0.03 -9.97
C ASP A 159 -7.55 0.29 -9.42
N ILE A 160 -6.70 0.94 -10.20
CA ILE A 160 -5.30 1.20 -9.79
C ILE A 160 -5.05 2.68 -9.47
N ASP A 161 -6.09 3.50 -9.57
CA ASP A 161 -6.13 4.96 -9.48
C ASP A 161 -7.56 5.35 -9.01
N SER A 162 -7.93 4.94 -7.80
CA SER A 162 -9.33 4.84 -7.31
C SER A 162 -10.14 6.16 -7.28
N ASP A 163 -9.47 7.31 -7.23
CA ASP A 163 -10.08 8.66 -7.35
C ASP A 163 -9.73 9.38 -8.67
N ASN A 164 -8.93 8.75 -9.53
CA ASN A 164 -8.53 9.19 -10.86
C ASN A 164 -7.66 10.46 -10.87
N ASP A 165 -6.96 10.75 -9.77
CA ASP A 165 -5.99 11.85 -9.68
C ASP A 165 -4.72 11.57 -10.51
N GLY A 166 -4.47 10.32 -10.89
CA GLY A 166 -3.35 9.93 -11.74
C GLY A 166 -2.06 9.62 -10.98
N LEU A 167 -2.05 9.75 -9.65
CA LEU A 167 -1.20 8.92 -8.80
C LEU A 167 -1.68 7.46 -8.93
N LEU A 168 -1.42 6.60 -7.95
CA LEU A 168 -1.82 5.19 -8.03
C LEU A 168 -1.96 4.69 -6.61
N ASP A 169 -2.98 3.90 -6.30
CA ASP A 169 -3.26 3.43 -4.93
C ASP A 169 -2.00 2.88 -4.20
N GLN A 170 -1.08 2.23 -4.90
CA GLN A 170 0.24 1.76 -4.42
C GLN A 170 1.23 2.86 -3.97
N THR A 171 1.14 4.06 -4.57
CA THR A 171 1.99 5.25 -4.37
C THR A 171 1.59 5.99 -3.10
N GLU A 172 0.30 6.31 -2.92
CA GLU A 172 -0.22 6.91 -1.70
C GLU A 172 -0.24 5.90 -0.53
N SER A 173 -0.44 4.61 -0.82
CA SER A 173 -0.43 3.57 0.22
C SER A 173 0.94 3.33 0.86
N SER A 174 0.92 3.05 2.17
CA SER A 174 2.15 2.79 2.91
C SER A 174 2.64 1.34 2.72
N LEU A 175 3.76 1.18 2.01
CA LEU A 175 4.50 -0.08 1.93
C LEU A 175 4.82 -0.62 3.33
N GLN A 176 4.17 -1.72 3.75
CA GLN A 176 4.49 -2.36 5.03
C GLN A 176 5.95 -2.83 5.10
N SER A 177 6.57 -3.20 3.96
CA SER A 177 7.96 -3.66 3.88
C SER A 177 8.76 -3.00 2.76
N THR A 178 10.02 -2.65 3.03
CA THR A 178 10.91 -1.93 2.09
C THR A 178 12.05 -2.75 1.48
N ASP A 179 12.26 -4.01 1.92
CA ASP A 179 13.22 -4.95 1.30
C ASP A 179 12.99 -6.36 1.90
N PHE A 180 12.78 -7.39 1.05
CA PHE A 180 12.84 -8.81 1.44
C PHE A 180 14.29 -9.20 1.79
N ASN A 181 14.86 -8.58 2.81
CA ASN A 181 16.29 -8.55 3.05
C ASN A 181 16.73 -9.62 4.02
N CYS A 182 17.17 -10.73 3.45
CA CYS A 182 17.74 -11.83 4.24
C CYS A 182 18.99 -11.47 5.10
N ASP A 183 19.54 -10.26 5.02
CA ASP A 183 20.57 -9.75 5.93
C ASP A 183 20.01 -9.00 7.18
N THR A 184 18.74 -8.54 7.21
CA THR A 184 18.09 -7.89 8.37
C THR A 184 17.29 -8.86 9.24
N VAL A 185 16.57 -9.81 8.63
CA VAL A 185 15.70 -10.79 9.32
C VAL A 185 16.37 -11.48 10.52
N PRO A 186 15.80 -11.41 11.74
CA PRO A 186 16.33 -12.10 12.90
C PRO A 186 16.07 -13.61 12.85
N MET A 187 17.13 -14.40 12.84
CA MET A 187 17.03 -15.86 12.92
C MET A 187 16.65 -16.33 14.34
N LEU A 188 15.40 -16.78 14.53
CA LEU A 188 14.92 -17.35 15.80
C LEU A 188 15.11 -18.88 15.82
N ARG A 189 15.48 -19.44 16.98
CA ARG A 189 15.88 -20.86 17.13
C ARG A 189 15.21 -21.53 18.33
N PHE A 190 14.35 -22.49 18.08
CA PHE A 190 13.52 -23.14 19.10
C PHE A 190 14.24 -24.32 19.82
N GLU A 191 15.58 -24.24 19.96
CA GLU A 191 16.44 -25.35 20.42
C GLU A 191 16.24 -25.81 21.88
N GLN A 192 15.40 -25.12 22.67
CA GLN A 192 15.19 -25.40 24.10
C GLN A 192 13.80 -26.00 24.37
N ASP A 193 13.75 -27.04 25.21
CA ASP A 193 12.49 -27.68 25.63
C ASP A 193 11.51 -26.65 26.25
N PRO A 194 10.22 -26.58 25.82
CA PRO A 194 9.24 -25.66 26.37
C PRO A 194 8.98 -25.85 27.88
N ILE A 195 8.93 -24.74 28.62
CA ILE A 195 8.75 -24.71 30.08
C ILE A 195 7.35 -24.16 30.41
N LEU A 196 6.45 -25.00 30.89
CA LEU A 196 5.11 -24.57 31.34
C LEU A 196 5.20 -23.52 32.46
N GLU A 197 4.78 -22.29 32.18
CA GLU A 197 4.72 -21.17 33.14
C GLU A 197 3.35 -21.13 33.84
N SER A 198 2.26 -21.33 33.10
CA SER A 198 0.89 -21.26 33.63
C SER A 198 -0.11 -22.14 32.87
N GLY A 199 -1.33 -22.28 33.39
CA GLY A 199 -2.38 -23.15 32.83
C GLY A 199 -2.23 -24.63 33.17
N SER A 200 -2.75 -25.50 32.30
CA SER A 200 -2.66 -26.96 32.41
C SER A 200 -1.95 -27.53 31.18
N GLU A 201 -1.02 -28.47 31.39
CA GLU A 201 -0.19 -29.04 30.32
C GLU A 201 -1.02 -29.55 29.12
N TYR A 202 -0.79 -28.98 27.93
CA TYR A 202 -1.44 -29.26 26.64
C TYR A 202 -2.95 -28.97 26.55
N GLU A 203 -3.48 -28.11 27.43
CA GLU A 203 -4.88 -27.65 27.39
C GLU A 203 -4.93 -26.16 27.00
N GLU A 204 -6.08 -25.71 26.52
CA GLU A 204 -6.42 -24.31 26.23
C GLU A 204 -6.08 -23.36 27.41
N GLY A 205 -5.52 -22.20 27.12
CA GLY A 205 -5.05 -21.22 28.10
C GLY A 205 -3.76 -21.61 28.84
N ALA A 206 -3.00 -22.59 28.34
CA ALA A 206 -1.67 -22.91 28.84
C ALA A 206 -0.60 -22.03 28.19
N VAL A 207 0.36 -21.57 29.01
CA VAL A 207 1.47 -20.71 28.56
C VAL A 207 2.79 -21.39 28.87
N TYR A 208 3.63 -21.51 27.84
CA TYR A 208 4.96 -22.09 27.89
C TYR A 208 6.01 -21.05 27.52
N ARG A 209 7.17 -21.07 28.18
CA ARG A 209 8.35 -20.31 27.76
C ARG A 209 9.34 -21.21 27.03
N ILE A 210 9.78 -20.79 25.86
CA ILE A 210 10.94 -21.35 25.15
C ILE A 210 12.07 -20.33 25.30
N PRO A 211 13.05 -20.57 26.18
CA PRO A 211 14.09 -19.58 26.46
C PRO A 211 15.19 -19.57 25.41
N ASP A 212 15.92 -18.45 25.32
CA ASP A 212 17.13 -18.31 24.49
C ASP A 212 16.88 -18.52 22.97
N ILE A 213 15.75 -18.03 22.42
CA ILE A 213 15.42 -18.16 20.98
C ILE A 213 16.37 -17.37 20.07
N THR A 214 16.89 -16.24 20.57
CA THR A 214 18.00 -15.47 20.01
C THR A 214 18.64 -14.64 21.15
N ASP A 215 19.68 -13.84 20.88
CA ASP A 215 20.37 -13.11 21.96
C ASP A 215 19.47 -12.02 22.55
N GLY A 216 19.06 -12.21 23.81
CA GLY A 216 18.19 -11.28 24.54
C GLY A 216 16.70 -11.63 24.55
N LEU A 217 16.25 -12.62 23.77
CA LEU A 217 14.83 -12.98 23.66
C LEU A 217 14.50 -14.40 24.14
N ASP A 218 13.30 -14.55 24.69
CA ASP A 218 12.56 -15.81 24.84
C ASP A 218 11.26 -15.74 24.02
N ALA A 219 10.65 -16.87 23.68
CA ALA A 219 9.26 -16.94 23.20
C ALA A 219 8.31 -17.37 24.33
N LEU A 220 7.11 -16.79 24.37
CA LEU A 220 5.95 -17.30 25.10
C LEU A 220 4.97 -17.92 24.10
N ILE A 221 4.73 -19.22 24.23
CA ILE A 221 3.75 -19.97 23.44
C ILE A 221 2.48 -20.14 24.27
N THR A 222 1.38 -19.56 23.80
CA THR A 222 0.05 -19.72 24.40
C THR A 222 -0.82 -20.59 23.51
N ILE A 223 -1.49 -21.59 24.11
CA ILE A 223 -2.56 -22.34 23.43
C ILE A 223 -3.83 -21.49 23.55
N GLU A 224 -4.19 -20.79 22.48
CA GLU A 224 -5.30 -19.83 22.45
C GLU A 224 -6.64 -20.58 22.42
N GLU A 225 -6.85 -21.37 21.36
CA GLU A 225 -8.03 -22.19 21.13
C GLU A 225 -7.64 -23.61 20.71
N ASN A 226 -8.51 -24.60 20.99
CA ASN A 226 -8.32 -25.98 20.56
C ASN A 226 -9.66 -26.62 20.15
N MET A 227 -9.89 -26.74 18.84
CA MET A 227 -11.04 -27.44 18.27
C MET A 227 -10.67 -28.89 17.90
N ASN A 228 -10.95 -29.85 18.79
CA ASN A 228 -10.76 -31.30 18.56
C ASN A 228 -9.29 -31.74 18.29
N GLY A 229 -8.30 -30.89 18.56
CA GLY A 229 -6.89 -31.22 18.59
C GLY A 229 -6.44 -31.85 19.92
N VAL A 230 -5.40 -32.68 19.84
CA VAL A 230 -4.68 -33.24 21.00
C VAL A 230 -3.19 -33.10 20.77
N ILE A 231 -2.58 -32.11 21.41
CA ILE A 231 -1.13 -31.88 21.35
C ILE A 231 -0.42 -33.04 22.07
N ALA A 232 0.40 -33.77 21.33
CA ALA A 232 1.22 -34.87 21.84
C ALA A 232 2.59 -34.39 22.32
N THR A 233 3.11 -33.33 21.69
CA THR A 233 4.34 -32.62 22.03
C THR A 233 4.22 -31.21 21.47
N LEU A 234 4.51 -30.17 22.28
CA LEU A 234 4.39 -28.78 21.84
C LEU A 234 5.52 -28.39 20.86
N ASP A 235 6.70 -28.96 21.05
CA ASP A 235 7.85 -28.74 20.17
C ASP A 235 8.78 -29.98 20.11
N GLN A 236 9.09 -30.45 18.89
CA GLN A 236 9.79 -31.72 18.65
C GLN A 236 11.28 -31.54 18.32
N ASN A 237 12.10 -31.45 19.35
CA ASN A 237 13.55 -31.21 19.25
C ASN A 237 14.44 -32.45 19.00
N ALA A 238 13.87 -33.56 18.48
CA ALA A 238 14.64 -34.76 18.14
C ALA A 238 15.39 -34.68 16.80
N VAL A 239 14.91 -33.87 15.87
CA VAL A 239 15.45 -33.61 14.52
C VAL A 239 15.29 -32.11 14.24
N ASP A 240 16.29 -31.48 13.64
CA ASP A 240 16.36 -30.06 13.27
C ASP A 240 15.80 -29.09 14.33
N PRO A 241 16.30 -29.17 15.59
CA PRO A 241 15.74 -28.50 16.76
C PRO A 241 15.73 -26.96 16.70
N GLU A 242 16.27 -26.35 15.64
CA GLU A 242 16.07 -24.92 15.37
C GLU A 242 14.61 -24.55 15.02
N PHE A 243 13.84 -25.46 14.41
CA PHE A 243 12.45 -25.20 13.98
C PHE A 243 11.45 -25.44 15.12
N PHE A 244 10.37 -24.65 15.18
CA PHE A 244 9.23 -24.94 16.05
C PHE A 244 8.31 -25.97 15.39
N LYS A 245 8.07 -27.11 16.05
CA LYS A 245 7.26 -28.23 15.48
C LYS A 245 6.28 -28.84 16.48
N PRO A 246 5.03 -28.35 16.55
CA PRO A 246 3.98 -29.03 17.30
C PRO A 246 3.63 -30.39 16.69
N GLU A 247 3.44 -31.41 17.52
CA GLU A 247 2.86 -32.71 17.14
C GLU A 247 1.40 -32.77 17.59
N ILE A 248 0.44 -32.63 16.68
CA ILE A 248 -0.99 -32.56 17.02
C ILE A 248 -1.77 -33.73 16.40
N THR A 249 -2.61 -34.39 17.20
CA THR A 249 -3.55 -35.43 16.73
C THR A 249 -4.96 -34.85 16.66
N PHE A 250 -5.50 -34.69 15.46
CA PHE A 250 -6.83 -34.15 15.24
C PHE A 250 -7.90 -35.23 15.13
N THR A 251 -9.14 -34.91 15.54
CA THR A 251 -10.31 -35.78 15.36
C THR A 251 -11.44 -35.08 14.61
N ILE A 252 -11.67 -35.53 13.38
CA ILE A 252 -12.76 -35.10 12.51
C ILE A 252 -14.04 -35.89 12.82
N SER A 253 -15.17 -35.19 12.85
CA SER A 253 -16.51 -35.77 12.83
C SER A 253 -17.39 -35.09 11.75
N PRO A 254 -18.57 -35.63 11.42
CA PRO A 254 -19.49 -35.00 10.46
C PRO A 254 -19.92 -33.59 10.85
N GLU A 255 -19.79 -33.25 12.14
CA GLU A 255 -20.13 -31.96 12.76
C GLU A 255 -18.92 -31.04 12.96
N ILE A 256 -17.68 -31.54 12.85
CA ILE A 256 -16.43 -30.77 13.00
C ILE A 256 -15.45 -31.31 11.95
N ARG A 257 -15.38 -30.63 10.78
CA ARG A 257 -14.58 -31.07 9.61
C ARG A 257 -13.22 -30.40 9.51
N ARG A 258 -13.08 -29.23 10.14
CA ARG A 258 -11.89 -28.36 10.17
C ARG A 258 -11.33 -28.26 11.61
N PRO A 259 -10.92 -29.35 12.28
CA PRO A 259 -10.33 -29.26 13.61
C PRO A 259 -8.95 -28.60 13.57
N TYR A 260 -8.70 -27.68 14.50
CA TYR A 260 -7.48 -26.88 14.60
C TYR A 260 -7.00 -26.68 16.04
N VAL A 261 -5.80 -26.12 16.17
CA VAL A 261 -5.26 -25.52 17.41
C VAL A 261 -4.60 -24.20 17.03
N ASP A 262 -4.90 -23.17 17.80
CA ASP A 262 -4.32 -21.83 17.64
C ASP A 262 -3.20 -21.63 18.65
N LEU A 263 -2.04 -21.23 18.15
CA LEU A 263 -0.81 -21.05 18.93
C LEU A 263 -0.31 -19.61 18.76
N ARG A 264 -0.52 -18.78 19.79
CA ARG A 264 0.05 -17.44 19.86
C ARG A 264 1.50 -17.52 20.33
N ILE A 265 2.40 -16.93 19.55
CA ILE A 265 3.81 -16.75 19.90
C ILE A 265 4.05 -15.28 20.19
N THR A 266 4.34 -14.95 21.45
CA THR A 266 4.76 -13.60 21.88
C THR A 266 6.26 -13.59 22.16
N LEU A 267 6.97 -12.68 21.51
CA LEU A 267 8.40 -12.45 21.71
C LEU A 267 8.61 -11.57 22.94
N VAL A 268 9.52 -11.96 23.86
CA VAL A 268 9.71 -11.23 25.13
C VAL A 268 11.17 -11.07 25.52
N GLU A 269 11.47 -9.98 26.25
CA GLU A 269 12.79 -9.77 26.86
C GLU A 269 13.10 -10.96 27.80
N LYS A 270 14.26 -11.57 27.59
CA LYS A 270 14.71 -12.81 28.23
C LYS A 270 14.52 -12.84 29.75
N GLY A 271 13.76 -13.83 30.20
CA GLY A 271 13.40 -14.05 31.59
C GLY A 271 12.32 -13.11 32.14
N THR A 272 11.62 -12.38 31.26
CA THR A 272 10.51 -11.47 31.58
C THR A 272 9.25 -11.83 30.78
N ASN A 273 8.19 -11.03 30.93
CA ASN A 273 7.00 -11.09 30.09
C ASN A 273 6.75 -9.71 29.44
N ASN A 274 7.80 -8.91 29.28
CA ASN A 274 7.74 -7.64 28.54
C ASN A 274 7.84 -8.01 27.06
N PRO A 275 6.86 -7.67 26.20
CA PRO A 275 6.98 -7.88 24.77
C PRO A 275 8.22 -7.19 24.21
N VAL A 276 8.76 -7.74 23.13
CA VAL A 276 9.75 -7.09 22.28
C VAL A 276 9.26 -7.18 20.86
N GLU A 277 9.14 -6.03 20.24
CA GLU A 277 8.85 -5.83 18.82
C GLU A 277 10.08 -6.16 17.98
N LEU A 278 9.84 -6.69 16.79
CA LEU A 278 10.81 -6.81 15.72
C LEU A 278 10.32 -5.95 14.57
N GLU A 279 11.22 -5.16 13.98
CA GLU A 279 10.96 -4.41 12.75
C GLU A 279 10.48 -5.36 11.63
N GLU A 280 11.06 -6.57 11.55
CA GLU A 280 10.80 -7.57 10.51
C GLU A 280 10.88 -9.01 11.08
N LEU A 281 10.02 -9.92 10.62
CA LEU A 281 10.05 -11.35 10.93
C LEU A 281 9.52 -12.22 9.78
N ILE A 282 10.39 -13.03 9.16
CA ILE A 282 9.96 -14.08 8.23
C ILE A 282 9.76 -15.42 8.94
N ALA A 283 8.56 -16.00 8.78
CA ALA A 283 8.19 -17.33 9.23
C ALA A 283 7.88 -18.25 8.03
N ASN A 284 8.57 -19.37 7.91
CA ASN A 284 8.39 -20.30 6.79
C ASN A 284 7.71 -21.57 7.27
N PHE A 285 6.58 -21.89 6.66
CA PHE A 285 5.78 -23.05 6.98
C PHE A 285 6.08 -24.14 5.94
N ILE A 286 6.61 -25.26 6.44
CA ILE A 286 7.22 -26.32 5.65
C ILE A 286 6.35 -27.58 5.75
N ASP A 287 6.19 -28.29 4.62
CA ASP A 287 5.45 -29.56 4.51
C ASP A 287 3.94 -29.38 4.72
N ILE A 288 3.36 -28.27 4.21
CA ILE A 288 1.90 -28.03 4.19
C ILE A 288 1.27 -28.95 3.15
N ASP A 289 1.04 -30.20 3.54
CA ASP A 289 0.70 -31.27 2.61
C ASP A 289 -0.62 -31.96 2.98
N GLY A 290 -0.89 -33.08 2.34
CA GLY A 290 -2.07 -33.85 2.63
C GLY A 290 -2.04 -35.20 1.96
N ASN A 291 -3.22 -35.77 1.75
CA ASN A 291 -3.39 -37.04 1.08
C ASN A 291 -4.80 -37.16 0.54
N THR A 292 -5.09 -38.30 -0.07
CA THR A 292 -6.41 -38.64 -0.62
C THR A 292 -7.59 -38.64 0.37
N VAL A 293 -7.43 -38.19 1.62
CA VAL A 293 -8.47 -38.12 2.67
C VAL A 293 -8.43 -36.79 3.43
N LEU A 294 -7.24 -36.24 3.74
CA LEU A 294 -7.03 -35.08 4.61
C LEU A 294 -6.07 -34.10 3.94
N GLN A 295 -6.24 -32.81 4.14
CA GLN A 295 -5.23 -31.78 3.87
C GLN A 295 -4.89 -31.09 5.18
N GLU A 296 -3.64 -30.68 5.38
CA GLU A 296 -3.30 -29.69 6.41
C GLU A 296 -3.67 -28.29 5.95
N TYR A 297 -3.79 -27.39 6.92
CA TYR A 297 -3.86 -25.96 6.65
C TYR A 297 -3.24 -25.17 7.80
N ASN A 298 -2.81 -23.95 7.51
CA ASN A 298 -2.38 -22.98 8.51
C ASN A 298 -3.12 -21.65 8.25
N ARG A 299 -3.49 -20.88 9.29
CA ARG A 299 -3.95 -19.48 9.15
C ARG A 299 -2.97 -18.57 9.86
N PHE A 300 -2.77 -17.39 9.30
CA PHE A 300 -1.98 -16.28 9.81
C PHE A 300 -2.89 -15.07 9.97
N ASP A 301 -2.57 -14.23 10.94
CA ASP A 301 -3.26 -12.97 11.15
C ASP A 301 -2.25 -11.87 10.77
N THR A 302 -2.67 -10.86 10.00
CA THR A 302 -1.88 -9.65 9.61
C THR A 302 -0.45 -9.91 9.08
N PRO A 303 -0.25 -10.65 7.97
CA PRO A 303 1.04 -10.74 7.29
C PRO A 303 1.27 -9.57 6.33
N ALA A 304 2.52 -9.10 6.20
CA ALA A 304 2.91 -8.01 5.30
C ALA A 304 3.23 -8.50 3.87
N SER A 305 3.64 -9.76 3.72
CA SER A 305 3.87 -10.39 2.43
C SER A 305 3.81 -11.91 2.55
N TYR A 306 3.63 -12.60 1.44
CA TYR A 306 3.83 -14.04 1.37
C TYR A 306 4.53 -14.47 0.09
N THR A 307 5.35 -15.53 0.17
CA THR A 307 6.11 -16.07 -0.97
C THR A 307 5.85 -17.55 -1.18
N VAL A 308 5.45 -17.91 -2.40
CA VAL A 308 5.22 -19.30 -2.84
C VAL A 308 6.13 -19.71 -4.01
N ASN A 309 6.13 -20.99 -4.37
CA ASN A 309 6.88 -21.50 -5.54
C ASN A 309 5.99 -21.48 -6.80
N ASP A 310 6.48 -21.07 -7.97
CA ASP A 310 5.83 -21.40 -9.25
C ASP A 310 6.43 -22.68 -9.89
N PRO A 311 5.62 -23.72 -10.19
CA PRO A 311 4.26 -23.94 -9.69
C PRO A 311 4.29 -24.47 -8.25
N ASN A 312 3.22 -24.28 -7.49
CA ASN A 312 3.05 -24.83 -6.14
C ASN A 312 2.04 -26.00 -6.11
N GLU A 313 1.82 -26.55 -4.92
CA GLU A 313 0.84 -27.58 -4.58
C GLU A 313 -0.02 -27.16 -3.36
N ILE A 314 0.03 -25.87 -2.99
CA ILE A 314 -0.76 -25.26 -1.89
C ILE A 314 -1.81 -24.33 -2.50
N GLN A 315 -2.69 -23.78 -1.66
CA GLN A 315 -3.60 -22.69 -2.02
C GLN A 315 -3.48 -21.65 -0.90
N VAL A 316 -3.34 -20.37 -1.26
CA VAL A 316 -3.33 -19.23 -0.34
C VAL A 316 -4.64 -18.46 -0.56
N ARG A 317 -5.16 -17.83 0.51
CA ARG A 317 -6.42 -17.10 0.60
C ARG A 317 -6.23 -16.00 1.65
N ASN A 318 -6.83 -14.83 1.52
CA ASN A 318 -7.08 -13.93 2.66
C ASN A 318 -8.24 -14.53 3.48
N THR A 319 -8.52 -13.95 4.64
CA THR A 319 -9.70 -14.27 5.46
C THR A 319 -10.02 -13.05 6.31
N GLY A 320 -10.36 -11.94 5.65
CA GLY A 320 -10.78 -10.65 6.24
C GLY A 320 -9.97 -10.20 7.46
N GLY A 321 -8.66 -10.44 7.46
CA GLY A 321 -7.84 -10.48 8.68
C GLY A 321 -6.60 -11.39 8.64
N GLY A 322 -6.12 -11.76 7.45
CA GLY A 322 -4.86 -12.49 7.23
C GLY A 322 -5.00 -13.84 6.51
N LEU A 323 -3.87 -14.47 6.18
CA LEU A 323 -3.83 -15.54 5.17
C LEU A 323 -4.19 -16.95 5.69
N LEU A 324 -5.07 -17.66 4.98
CA LEU A 324 -5.34 -19.09 5.14
C LEU A 324 -4.69 -19.93 4.02
N ILE A 325 -3.80 -20.83 4.41
CA ILE A 325 -2.98 -21.62 3.48
C ILE A 325 -3.32 -23.11 3.59
N ASN A 326 -3.89 -23.66 2.51
CA ASN A 326 -4.36 -25.04 2.39
C ASN A 326 -3.36 -25.94 1.66
N GLY A 327 -3.12 -27.13 2.22
CA GLY A 327 -2.16 -28.11 1.72
C GLY A 327 -2.66 -28.96 0.55
N GLY A 328 -1.72 -29.44 -0.26
CA GLY A 328 -2.01 -30.29 -1.42
C GLY A 328 -2.52 -31.69 -1.08
N MET A 329 -2.97 -32.43 -2.10
CA MET A 329 -3.54 -33.79 -1.93
C MET A 329 -2.48 -34.93 -1.99
N ILE A 330 -1.20 -34.59 -1.90
CA ILE A 330 -0.04 -35.50 -2.01
C ILE A 330 0.72 -35.50 -0.69
N GLU A 331 1.04 -36.70 -0.18
CA GLU A 331 1.80 -36.84 1.07
C GLU A 331 3.28 -37.05 0.77
N TYR A 332 4.07 -36.09 1.24
CA TYR A 332 5.51 -36.09 1.34
C TYR A 332 5.90 -36.71 2.69
N GLU A 333 6.85 -37.64 2.65
CA GLU A 333 7.38 -38.19 3.91
C GLU A 333 8.45 -37.23 4.43
N GLN A 334 8.22 -36.69 5.63
CA GLN A 334 9.15 -35.90 6.47
C GLN A 334 9.18 -34.39 6.16
N ILE A 335 9.00 -33.59 7.22
CA ILE A 335 9.03 -32.12 7.33
C ILE A 335 10.34 -31.43 6.91
N PHE A 336 10.89 -31.80 5.77
CA PHE A 336 12.10 -31.23 5.21
C PHE A 336 11.78 -30.26 4.11
N ASN A 337 12.58 -29.19 4.06
CA ASN A 337 12.59 -28.16 3.05
C ASN A 337 13.11 -28.64 1.66
N THR A 338 12.72 -29.84 1.23
CA THR A 338 13.12 -30.48 -0.04
C THR A 338 12.04 -30.46 -1.11
N HIS A 339 10.84 -29.99 -0.76
CA HIS A 339 9.69 -29.85 -1.66
C HIS A 339 9.15 -28.40 -1.52
N PRO A 340 9.78 -27.40 -2.15
CA PRO A 340 9.32 -26.00 -2.07
C PRO A 340 7.87 -25.79 -2.54
N THR A 341 7.32 -26.74 -3.30
CA THR A 341 5.94 -26.70 -3.79
C THR A 341 4.88 -26.84 -2.69
N VAL A 342 5.25 -27.32 -1.49
CA VAL A 342 4.35 -27.44 -0.32
C VAL A 342 4.80 -26.56 0.85
N ASN A 343 5.43 -25.43 0.53
CA ASN A 343 5.90 -24.46 1.51
C ASN A 343 5.44 -23.06 1.14
N VAL A 344 5.42 -22.19 2.15
CA VAL A 344 5.21 -20.75 2.04
C VAL A 344 6.16 -20.04 3.00
N ALA A 345 6.71 -18.90 2.59
CA ALA A 345 7.27 -17.91 3.50
C ALA A 345 6.21 -16.84 3.75
N VAL A 346 6.08 -16.40 5.00
CA VAL A 346 5.18 -15.32 5.39
C VAL A 346 6.02 -14.28 6.14
N GLU A 347 5.89 -13.03 5.75
CA GLU A 347 6.55 -11.89 6.34
C GLU A 347 5.59 -11.15 7.29
N PHE A 348 6.15 -10.57 8.34
CA PHE A 348 5.43 -9.77 9.31
C PHE A 348 6.34 -8.60 9.71
N VAL A 349 5.78 -7.40 9.76
CA VAL A 349 6.52 -6.19 10.16
C VAL A 349 6.03 -5.68 11.52
N ASN A 350 6.87 -4.90 12.20
CA ASN A 350 6.58 -4.27 13.51
C ASN A 350 5.95 -5.22 14.57
N ILE A 351 6.33 -6.50 14.53
CA ILE A 351 5.58 -7.55 15.22
C ILE A 351 6.24 -7.98 16.54
N SER A 352 5.45 -7.98 17.61
CA SER A 352 5.84 -8.54 18.91
C SER A 352 5.09 -9.84 19.26
N THR A 353 3.99 -10.13 18.57
CA THR A 353 3.12 -11.28 18.78
C THR A 353 2.42 -11.65 17.48
N PHE A 354 2.49 -12.91 17.08
CA PHE A 354 1.69 -13.47 15.99
C PHE A 354 0.90 -14.68 16.49
N VAL A 355 -0.26 -14.93 15.89
CA VAL A 355 -1.01 -16.18 16.04
C VAL A 355 -0.80 -16.98 14.77
N PHE A 356 -0.64 -18.30 14.91
CA PHE A 356 -0.89 -19.19 13.79
C PHE A 356 -1.87 -20.29 14.19
N ARG A 357 -2.83 -20.54 13.31
CA ARG A 357 -3.70 -21.71 13.35
C ARG A 357 -2.96 -22.86 12.68
N PHE A 358 -3.03 -24.06 13.24
CA PHE A 358 -2.67 -25.28 12.53
C PHE A 358 -3.82 -26.29 12.62
N GLY A 359 -4.28 -26.78 11.48
CA GLY A 359 -5.44 -27.67 11.40
C GLY A 359 -5.32 -28.73 10.31
N ILE A 360 -6.38 -29.53 10.21
CA ILE A 360 -6.62 -30.38 9.04
C ILE A 360 -8.05 -30.23 8.57
N LEU A 361 -8.26 -30.33 7.26
CA LEU A 361 -9.59 -30.34 6.65
C LEU A 361 -9.89 -31.66 5.93
N THR A 362 -11.18 -31.90 5.67
CA THR A 362 -11.61 -32.96 4.76
C THR A 362 -12.97 -32.68 4.13
N SER A 363 -13.00 -32.74 2.80
CA SER A 363 -14.23 -32.80 2.00
C SER A 363 -15.09 -34.05 2.25
N ARG A 364 -14.62 -35.03 3.03
CA ARG A 364 -15.32 -36.30 3.22
C ARG A 364 -16.08 -36.34 4.53
N ASN A 365 -17.38 -36.68 4.45
CA ASN A 365 -18.18 -37.03 5.62
C ASN A 365 -17.70 -38.36 6.24
N VAL A 366 -16.69 -38.26 7.12
CA VAL A 366 -16.04 -39.38 7.81
C VAL A 366 -15.94 -39.10 9.32
N ASN A 367 -15.63 -40.14 10.09
CA ASN A 367 -15.16 -40.00 11.46
C ASN A 367 -13.73 -40.54 11.49
N VAL A 368 -12.74 -39.67 11.55
CA VAL A 368 -11.32 -40.01 11.44
C VAL A 368 -10.55 -39.26 12.53
N THR A 369 -9.73 -39.99 13.27
CA THR A 369 -8.63 -39.42 14.04
C THR A 369 -7.35 -39.69 13.25
N THR A 370 -6.44 -38.72 13.17
CA THR A 370 -5.16 -38.93 12.47
C THR A 370 -4.42 -40.13 13.09
N SER A 371 -3.85 -40.99 12.24
CA SER A 371 -3.24 -42.25 12.71
C SER A 371 -1.83 -42.08 13.30
N VAL A 372 -1.26 -40.91 13.07
CA VAL A 372 -0.04 -40.33 13.63
C VAL A 372 -0.35 -38.86 13.96
N PRO A 373 0.37 -38.23 14.92
CA PRO A 373 0.36 -36.78 15.01
C PRO A 373 0.83 -36.17 13.69
N ARG A 374 0.19 -35.07 13.31
CA ARG A 374 0.57 -34.20 12.19
C ARG A 374 1.50 -33.10 12.71
N GLN A 375 2.30 -32.51 11.83
CA GLN A 375 3.36 -31.57 12.18
C GLN A 375 3.48 -30.51 11.08
N SER A 376 3.24 -29.25 11.42
CA SER A 376 3.71 -28.11 10.63
C SER A 376 5.11 -27.75 11.10
N GLY A 377 6.07 -27.62 10.17
CA GLY A 377 7.45 -27.27 10.48
C GLY A 377 7.70 -25.79 10.26
N ILE A 378 7.96 -25.03 11.33
CA ILE A 378 8.09 -23.57 11.23
C ILE A 378 9.54 -23.13 11.42
N GLN A 379 10.10 -22.48 10.39
CA GLN A 379 11.46 -21.96 10.36
C GLN A 379 11.45 -20.42 10.31
N PHE A 380 12.01 -19.78 11.34
CA PHE A 380 12.08 -18.32 11.46
C PHE A 380 13.43 -17.78 10.98
N SER A 381 13.56 -17.66 9.66
CA SER A 381 14.75 -17.15 8.93
C SER A 381 14.46 -17.24 7.42
N CYS A 382 15.02 -16.36 6.59
CA CYS A 382 14.96 -16.51 5.13
C CYS A 382 15.23 -17.93 4.60
N LEU A 383 14.54 -18.29 3.52
CA LEU A 383 14.71 -19.52 2.76
C LEU A 383 15.22 -19.26 1.33
N ASP A 384 16.21 -20.04 0.89
CA ASP A 384 16.85 -19.94 -0.43
C ASP A 384 16.49 -21.11 -1.38
N ASN A 385 15.40 -21.83 -1.11
CA ASN A 385 15.06 -23.07 -1.79
C ASN A 385 13.85 -23.01 -2.73
N PHE A 386 13.12 -21.90 -2.75
CA PHE A 386 12.09 -21.63 -3.76
C PHE A 386 12.71 -21.62 -5.17
N THR A 387 11.93 -22.02 -6.17
CA THR A 387 12.31 -22.08 -7.58
C THR A 387 11.27 -21.34 -8.38
N ASN A 388 11.63 -20.16 -8.89
CA ASN A 388 10.67 -19.17 -9.38
C ASN A 388 9.71 -18.74 -8.25
N PRO A 389 10.20 -18.01 -7.22
CA PRO A 389 9.29 -17.46 -6.21
C PRO A 389 8.34 -16.45 -6.86
N ILE A 390 7.09 -16.46 -6.41
CA ILE A 390 6.13 -15.36 -6.55
C ILE A 390 5.92 -14.82 -5.14
N THR A 391 5.89 -13.50 -4.99
CA THR A 391 5.63 -12.79 -3.73
C THR A 391 4.51 -11.80 -3.97
N THR A 392 3.48 -11.85 -3.13
CA THR A 392 2.44 -10.82 -2.99
C THR A 392 2.75 -10.03 -1.71
N THR A 393 2.55 -8.72 -1.74
CA THR A 393 2.87 -7.78 -0.64
C THR A 393 1.61 -6.99 -0.34
N PHE A 394 1.31 -6.75 0.93
CA PHE A 394 0.15 -5.96 1.34
C PHE A 394 0.61 -4.66 2.00
N ASN A 395 -0.07 -3.57 1.67
CA ASN A 395 0.13 -2.22 2.19
C ASN A 395 -0.81 -1.94 3.38
N GLU A 396 -0.82 -0.72 3.90
CA GLU A 396 -1.93 -0.20 4.73
C GLU A 396 -2.31 1.19 4.22
N ASP A 397 -3.62 1.47 4.16
CA ASP A 397 -4.18 2.81 3.91
C ASP A 397 -3.49 3.85 4.81
N VAL A 398 -3.00 4.88 4.14
CA VAL A 398 -2.64 6.18 4.73
C VAL A 398 -3.93 7.01 4.83
N ASP A 399 -3.93 8.01 5.70
CA ASP A 399 -5.03 8.89 6.09
C ASP A 399 -4.27 10.09 6.67
N SER A 400 -3.74 10.92 5.75
CA SER A 400 -2.64 11.85 5.99
C SER A 400 -3.07 13.07 6.81
N ASP A 401 -4.18 13.71 6.45
CA ASP A 401 -4.78 14.84 7.18
C ASP A 401 -5.50 14.40 8.49
N GLY A 402 -6.07 13.18 8.52
CA GLY A 402 -6.86 12.63 9.61
C GLY A 402 -8.38 12.83 9.53
N ASP A 403 -8.94 13.15 8.36
CA ASP A 403 -10.38 13.25 8.05
C ASP A 403 -11.09 11.88 8.25
N GLY A 404 -10.52 10.83 7.66
CA GLY A 404 -11.03 9.46 7.68
C GLY A 404 -11.45 8.87 6.32
N LEU A 405 -11.30 9.60 5.21
CA LEU A 405 -10.94 9.06 3.90
C LEU A 405 -9.45 8.64 3.92
N PRO A 406 -9.04 7.64 3.12
CA PRO A 406 -7.63 7.29 2.99
C PRO A 406 -7.06 7.73 1.64
N ASP A 407 -5.85 8.29 1.64
CA ASP A 407 -5.20 9.06 0.56
C ASP A 407 -5.58 8.65 -0.89
N HIS A 408 -5.44 7.38 -1.30
CA HIS A 408 -5.88 6.83 -2.62
C HIS A 408 -7.37 6.99 -3.03
N ARG A 409 -8.16 7.69 -2.24
CA ARG A 409 -9.62 7.86 -2.38
C ARG A 409 -10.04 9.26 -1.92
N ASP A 410 -9.12 10.21 -1.99
CA ASP A 410 -9.19 11.56 -1.43
C ASP A 410 -8.41 12.51 -2.34
N ILE A 411 -9.11 13.37 -3.07
CA ILE A 411 -8.49 14.23 -4.08
C ILE A 411 -7.70 15.43 -3.51
N ASP A 412 -7.60 15.57 -2.19
CA ASP A 412 -6.98 16.69 -1.44
C ASP A 412 -6.40 16.14 -0.11
N ALA A 413 -5.35 15.30 -0.22
CA ALA A 413 -4.94 14.35 0.83
C ALA A 413 -4.28 14.96 2.09
N ASP A 414 -3.84 16.21 2.04
CA ASP A 414 -3.47 17.01 3.22
C ASP A 414 -4.48 18.12 3.60
N ASN A 415 -5.51 18.30 2.76
CA ASN A 415 -6.69 19.12 2.96
C ASN A 415 -6.42 20.64 2.99
N ASP A 416 -5.55 21.07 2.07
CA ASP A 416 -5.16 22.46 1.85
C ASP A 416 -6.10 23.21 0.86
N GLY A 417 -6.77 22.45 -0.02
CA GLY A 417 -7.68 22.96 -1.05
C GLY A 417 -7.12 23.03 -2.49
N ILE A 418 -5.96 22.42 -2.76
CA ILE A 418 -5.36 22.22 -4.09
C ILE A 418 -5.36 20.71 -4.38
N PRO A 419 -6.05 20.23 -5.43
CA PRO A 419 -6.16 18.78 -5.64
C PRO A 419 -4.86 18.06 -6.00
N ASP A 420 -4.67 16.84 -5.48
CA ASP A 420 -3.47 15.99 -5.62
C ASP A 420 -2.98 15.88 -7.08
N ASN A 421 -3.89 15.80 -8.05
CA ASN A 421 -3.60 15.76 -9.49
C ASN A 421 -2.78 16.99 -9.96
N VAL A 422 -3.05 18.15 -9.39
CA VAL A 422 -2.43 19.46 -9.68
C VAL A 422 -1.06 19.56 -9.01
N GLU A 423 -0.96 19.06 -7.79
CA GLU A 423 0.18 19.07 -6.88
C GLU A 423 1.28 18.12 -7.36
N GLY A 424 0.90 16.87 -7.62
CA GLY A 424 1.72 15.79 -8.16
C GLY A 424 2.34 16.07 -9.54
N GLN A 425 2.00 17.21 -10.15
CA GLN A 425 2.48 17.68 -11.44
C GLN A 425 3.12 19.08 -11.40
N LEU A 426 4.12 19.31 -12.26
CA LEU A 426 4.68 20.64 -12.48
C LEU A 426 3.73 21.53 -13.29
N THR A 427 3.57 22.79 -12.87
CA THR A 427 2.89 23.85 -13.63
C THR A 427 3.42 23.98 -15.07
N GLU A 428 4.75 23.97 -15.32
CA GLU A 428 5.28 23.93 -16.70
C GLU A 428 5.06 22.55 -17.36
N GLY A 429 3.87 22.38 -17.92
CA GLY A 429 3.54 21.25 -18.79
C GLY A 429 2.54 20.26 -18.21
N TYR A 430 1.89 20.63 -17.09
CA TYR A 430 0.68 20.05 -16.53
C TYR A 430 -0.22 19.38 -17.58
N VAL A 431 -0.69 18.17 -17.24
CA VAL A 431 -1.55 17.33 -18.06
C VAL A 431 -2.84 17.08 -17.29
N PRO A 432 -3.97 17.71 -17.66
CA PRO A 432 -5.26 17.38 -17.05
C PRO A 432 -5.76 16.01 -17.52
N PRO A 433 -6.63 15.36 -16.71
CA PRO A 433 -7.22 14.07 -17.03
C PRO A 433 -8.05 14.15 -18.32
N SER A 434 -8.12 13.05 -19.09
CA SER A 434 -8.76 13.05 -20.40
C SER A 434 -10.22 12.59 -20.40
N GLY A 435 -10.66 11.97 -19.30
CA GLY A 435 -11.95 11.28 -19.15
C GLY A 435 -12.07 10.07 -20.08
N VAL A 436 -10.97 9.34 -20.27
CA VAL A 436 -10.86 8.17 -21.16
C VAL A 436 -9.90 7.15 -20.59
N ASP A 437 -10.44 5.99 -20.25
CA ASP A 437 -9.71 4.72 -20.19
C ASP A 437 -10.13 3.81 -21.40
N GLU A 438 -9.17 3.41 -22.27
CA GLU A 438 -9.40 2.37 -23.32
C GLU A 438 -9.11 0.92 -22.86
N ASN A 439 -8.45 0.73 -21.70
CA ASN A 439 -8.13 -0.57 -21.07
C ASN A 439 -9.30 -1.14 -20.27
N MET A 440 -9.95 -0.33 -19.43
CA MET A 440 -10.70 -0.73 -18.23
C MET A 440 -9.76 -1.27 -17.14
N ASP A 441 -8.76 -0.46 -16.78
CA ASP A 441 -7.86 -0.66 -15.62
C ASP A 441 -7.78 0.57 -14.68
N GLY A 442 -8.64 1.59 -14.85
CA GLY A 442 -8.85 2.68 -13.88
C GLY A 442 -8.15 3.98 -14.27
N LEU A 443 -6.82 3.91 -14.33
CA LEU A 443 -5.92 5.00 -14.72
C LEU A 443 -6.26 5.63 -16.09
N ASP A 444 -6.42 6.95 -16.14
CA ASP A 444 -6.73 7.67 -17.40
C ASP A 444 -5.62 7.54 -18.48
N ASP A 445 -6.02 7.44 -19.76
CA ASP A 445 -5.17 7.47 -20.98
C ASP A 445 -4.16 8.65 -20.98
N ALA A 446 -4.38 9.71 -20.18
CA ALA A 446 -3.49 10.85 -19.97
C ALA A 446 -2.19 10.49 -19.24
N TYR A 447 -2.27 9.59 -18.26
CA TYR A 447 -1.21 9.18 -17.35
C TYR A 447 -0.53 7.86 -17.76
N GLU A 448 -1.09 7.16 -18.75
CA GLU A 448 -0.49 5.97 -19.37
C GLU A 448 0.91 6.16 -20.05
N GLY A 449 1.82 5.22 -19.79
CA GLY A 449 3.16 5.14 -20.38
C GLY A 449 3.33 4.21 -21.59
N GLU A 450 4.44 3.45 -21.64
CA GLU A 450 4.50 2.19 -22.45
C GLU A 450 4.35 0.92 -21.58
N GLU A 451 4.19 1.12 -20.27
CA GLU A 451 3.77 0.22 -19.16
C GLU A 451 2.84 1.11 -18.26
N ILE A 452 2.18 0.58 -17.23
CA ILE A 452 1.52 1.42 -16.20
C ILE A 452 2.64 2.26 -15.56
N ASP A 453 2.57 3.59 -15.68
CA ASP A 453 3.66 4.53 -15.32
C ASP A 453 3.20 5.57 -14.27
N GLY A 454 1.90 5.89 -14.19
CA GLY A 454 1.31 6.88 -13.28
C GLY A 454 1.88 8.30 -13.44
N LEU A 455 1.50 9.18 -12.53
CA LEU A 455 2.26 10.37 -12.18
C LEU A 455 3.48 9.99 -11.35
N ASN A 456 4.51 10.83 -11.41
CA ASN A 456 5.62 10.79 -10.46
C ASN A 456 5.50 12.09 -9.67
N PRO A 457 5.07 12.06 -8.40
CA PRO A 457 4.89 13.24 -7.58
C PRO A 457 6.04 14.24 -7.69
N VAL A 458 5.69 15.52 -7.68
CA VAL A 458 6.63 16.61 -7.44
C VAL A 458 6.98 16.62 -5.94
N ASN A 459 8.17 17.12 -5.63
CA ASN A 459 8.62 17.53 -4.31
C ASN A 459 9.49 18.76 -4.62
N THR A 460 8.92 19.94 -4.41
CA THR A 460 9.46 21.21 -4.91
C THR A 460 10.72 21.62 -4.14
N ASP A 461 10.71 21.49 -2.81
CA ASP A 461 11.81 21.85 -1.91
C ASP A 461 13.05 20.90 -2.02
N GLY A 462 12.83 19.58 -2.05
CA GLY A 462 13.85 18.53 -2.00
C GLY A 462 14.14 17.85 -0.65
N GLU A 463 13.48 18.16 0.47
CA GLU A 463 13.81 17.68 1.83
C GLU A 463 12.67 16.94 2.61
N ASP A 464 11.37 17.20 2.39
CA ASP A 464 10.22 16.55 3.11
C ASP A 464 9.32 15.63 2.25
N ALA A 465 8.02 15.91 2.14
CA ALA A 465 7.01 15.10 1.47
C ALA A 465 6.86 15.52 -0.01
N PRO A 466 6.22 14.72 -0.86
CA PRO A 466 5.78 15.22 -2.16
C PRO A 466 4.73 16.33 -1.98
N ASP A 467 4.63 17.25 -2.95
CA ASP A 467 3.81 18.48 -2.87
C ASP A 467 2.40 18.18 -2.30
N TYR A 468 1.69 17.19 -2.85
CA TYR A 468 0.34 16.75 -2.45
C TYR A 468 0.15 16.21 -1.01
N LEU A 469 1.19 16.26 -0.18
CA LEU A 469 1.20 15.79 1.22
C LEU A 469 2.02 16.72 2.14
N ASP A 470 2.33 17.95 1.70
CA ASP A 470 3.15 18.90 2.43
C ASP A 470 2.44 20.24 2.63
N ASP A 471 2.18 20.61 3.90
CA ASP A 471 1.51 21.86 4.30
C ASP A 471 2.18 23.17 3.76
N ASP A 472 3.34 23.09 3.10
CA ASP A 472 4.33 24.15 2.76
C ASP A 472 5.32 23.61 1.69
N SER A 473 4.86 23.44 0.43
CA SER A 473 5.50 22.67 -0.67
C SER A 473 6.92 23.11 -1.04
N ASP A 474 7.27 24.38 -0.85
CA ASP A 474 8.61 24.90 -1.11
C ASP A 474 9.41 25.33 0.14
N ASN A 475 8.79 25.23 1.32
CA ASN A 475 9.37 25.49 2.64
C ASN A 475 9.74 26.98 2.90
N ASP A 476 8.94 27.93 2.39
CA ASP A 476 9.18 29.37 2.53
C ASP A 476 8.58 30.04 3.78
N LEU A 477 7.80 29.29 4.57
CA LEU A 477 7.03 29.69 5.78
C LEU A 477 5.59 30.16 5.54
N VAL A 478 5.13 30.29 4.30
CA VAL A 478 3.72 30.46 3.98
C VAL A 478 3.11 29.08 3.65
N PRO A 479 1.92 28.72 4.18
CA PRO A 479 1.31 27.43 3.86
C PRO A 479 0.63 27.44 2.49
N ASP A 480 0.61 26.30 1.80
CA ASP A 480 0.03 26.13 0.47
C ASP A 480 -1.45 26.58 0.43
N ASN A 481 -2.22 26.23 1.46
CA ASN A 481 -3.63 26.65 1.61
C ASN A 481 -3.78 28.18 1.60
N ASN A 482 -2.78 28.94 2.03
CA ASN A 482 -2.81 30.40 1.97
C ASN A 482 -2.54 30.89 0.53
N GLU A 483 -1.52 30.36 -0.13
CA GLU A 483 -1.02 30.82 -1.43
C GLU A 483 -1.84 30.32 -2.61
N GLY A 484 -2.28 29.06 -2.59
CA GLY A 484 -3.22 28.52 -3.57
C GLY A 484 -4.58 29.22 -3.55
N ASN A 485 -4.94 29.88 -2.44
CA ASN A 485 -6.28 30.44 -2.23
C ASN A 485 -6.38 31.96 -2.01
N ASP A 486 -5.29 32.74 -1.92
CA ASP A 486 -5.36 34.21 -1.86
C ASP A 486 -5.37 34.88 -3.25
N PHE A 487 -6.49 34.76 -3.94
CA PHE A 487 -6.76 35.43 -5.22
C PHE A 487 -6.83 36.96 -5.16
N ASN A 488 -6.76 37.55 -3.96
CA ASN A 488 -6.94 38.98 -3.74
C ASN A 488 -5.69 39.69 -3.22
N PHE A 489 -4.68 38.91 -2.82
CA PHE A 489 -3.37 39.32 -2.32
C PHE A 489 -3.49 40.24 -1.09
N ASP A 490 -4.28 39.82 -0.08
CA ASP A 490 -4.44 40.52 1.21
C ASP A 490 -3.93 39.72 2.44
N GLY A 491 -3.12 38.68 2.19
CA GLY A 491 -2.45 37.83 3.19
C GLY A 491 -3.38 36.83 3.86
N VAL A 492 -4.53 36.58 3.25
CA VAL A 492 -5.62 35.78 3.82
C VAL A 492 -6.31 35.01 2.69
N PRO A 493 -6.32 33.66 2.70
CA PRO A 493 -7.02 32.91 1.68
C PRO A 493 -8.51 33.29 1.62
N ASP A 494 -9.01 33.46 0.39
CA ASP A 494 -10.41 33.83 0.11
C ASP A 494 -11.37 32.67 0.48
N GLN A 495 -10.87 31.43 0.36
CA GLN A 495 -11.50 30.16 0.72
C GLN A 495 -11.05 29.69 2.11
N ALA A 496 -11.76 28.71 2.70
CA ALA A 496 -11.40 28.17 4.01
C ALA A 496 -12.20 26.90 4.38
N PHE A 497 -11.46 25.85 4.78
CA PHE A 497 -11.96 24.61 5.36
C PHE A 497 -13.15 24.77 6.33
N THR A 498 -14.22 24.03 6.07
CA THR A 498 -15.50 24.09 6.79
C THR A 498 -15.74 22.88 7.70
N GLY A 499 -15.11 21.75 7.41
CA GLY A 499 -15.30 20.43 8.01
C GLY A 499 -16.61 19.76 7.58
N GLU A 500 -17.08 20.01 6.36
CA GLU A 500 -18.17 19.28 5.71
C GLU A 500 -17.78 19.08 4.24
N ASP A 501 -17.77 17.84 3.75
CA ASP A 501 -17.75 17.49 2.33
C ASP A 501 -19.15 16.93 1.98
N THR A 502 -19.68 17.28 0.79
CA THR A 502 -21.08 17.00 0.40
C THR A 502 -21.23 15.82 -0.58
N ASP A 503 -20.20 15.48 -1.35
CA ASP A 503 -20.15 14.42 -2.38
C ASP A 503 -19.57 13.13 -1.83
N GLY A 504 -18.45 13.26 -1.11
CA GLY A 504 -17.60 12.20 -0.61
C GLY A 504 -16.33 11.96 -1.43
N ASP A 505 -15.73 12.98 -2.05
CA ASP A 505 -14.51 12.86 -2.88
C ASP A 505 -13.21 13.36 -2.23
N GLY A 506 -13.27 14.07 -1.09
CA GLY A 506 -12.11 14.49 -0.30
C GLY A 506 -12.04 16.00 -0.03
N LEU A 507 -12.29 16.78 -1.09
CA LEU A 507 -12.23 18.24 -1.08
C LEU A 507 -13.37 18.87 -0.26
N ASP A 508 -13.06 19.78 0.67
CA ASP A 508 -14.07 20.40 1.55
C ASP A 508 -14.98 21.44 0.82
N ASP A 509 -16.26 21.54 1.23
CA ASP A 509 -17.30 22.53 0.81
C ASP A 509 -16.78 24.01 0.78
N GLY A 510 -15.65 24.28 1.43
CA GLY A 510 -14.98 25.58 1.57
C GLY A 510 -14.02 25.95 0.45
N TYR A 511 -13.49 24.98 -0.29
CA TYR A 511 -12.61 25.16 -1.45
C TYR A 511 -13.39 24.99 -2.76
N GLU A 512 -14.35 24.05 -2.78
CA GLU A 512 -15.32 23.89 -3.87
C GLU A 512 -16.01 25.21 -4.29
N GLY A 513 -16.14 25.43 -5.60
CA GLY A 513 -16.60 26.71 -6.12
C GLY A 513 -18.11 27.00 -5.97
N SER A 514 -18.95 26.37 -6.81
CA SER A 514 -20.33 26.85 -6.98
C SER A 514 -21.47 25.83 -7.02
N ASP A 515 -21.21 24.53 -7.18
CA ASP A 515 -22.25 23.50 -7.11
C ASP A 515 -22.06 22.43 -6.01
N VAL A 516 -21.00 22.42 -5.20
CA VAL A 516 -20.82 21.64 -3.93
C VAL A 516 -21.45 20.23 -3.87
N ASN A 517 -21.62 19.61 -5.03
CA ASN A 517 -22.30 18.32 -5.25
C ASN A 517 -22.19 17.88 -6.73
N ASP A 518 -21.06 18.12 -7.38
CA ASP A 518 -20.80 17.79 -8.79
C ASP A 518 -20.58 16.27 -8.98
N GLY A 519 -20.07 15.62 -7.93
CA GLY A 519 -19.41 14.33 -7.92
C GLY A 519 -17.90 14.48 -8.18
N PRO A 520 -17.13 13.42 -7.92
CA PRO A 520 -15.67 13.40 -8.07
C PRO A 520 -15.22 13.98 -9.42
N ASP A 521 -14.36 14.98 -9.34
CA ASP A 521 -13.61 15.56 -10.43
C ASP A 521 -12.20 15.83 -9.85
N PRO A 522 -11.16 15.04 -10.21
CA PRO A 522 -9.83 15.07 -9.55
C PRO A 522 -9.05 16.39 -9.74
N ASN A 523 -9.67 17.40 -10.34
CA ASN A 523 -9.17 18.75 -10.50
C ASN A 523 -10.08 19.82 -9.86
N ASP A 524 -11.30 19.45 -9.45
CA ASP A 524 -12.49 20.33 -9.32
C ASP A 524 -12.50 21.47 -10.37
N GLU A 525 -12.20 22.70 -9.94
CA GLU A 525 -12.22 23.89 -10.79
C GLU A 525 -10.83 24.34 -11.28
N ILE A 526 -9.75 23.60 -10.95
CA ILE A 526 -8.33 23.89 -11.26
C ILE A 526 -7.87 23.10 -12.52
N ASP A 527 -8.49 23.46 -13.65
CA ASP A 527 -8.39 22.84 -14.99
C ASP A 527 -7.11 23.28 -15.76
N ASP A 528 -6.55 24.45 -15.42
CA ASP A 528 -5.35 25.09 -16.00
C ASP A 528 -4.57 25.82 -14.87
N PRO A 529 -3.81 25.11 -14.00
CA PRO A 529 -3.23 25.66 -12.77
C PRO A 529 -2.49 26.99 -12.97
N ALA A 530 -1.70 27.10 -14.04
CA ALA A 530 -0.99 28.31 -14.48
C ALA A 530 -1.88 29.52 -14.87
N ASN A 531 -3.20 29.43 -14.71
CA ASN A 531 -4.20 30.45 -15.00
C ASN A 531 -5.35 30.48 -13.97
N ASP A 532 -5.55 29.38 -13.24
CA ASP A 532 -6.63 29.18 -12.28
C ASP A 532 -6.17 29.27 -10.81
N LEU A 533 -4.87 29.10 -10.50
CA LEU A 533 -4.25 29.40 -9.19
C LEU A 533 -3.58 30.79 -9.15
N PRO A 534 -3.26 31.33 -7.95
CA PRO A 534 -2.45 32.53 -7.80
C PRO A 534 -1.02 32.41 -8.36
N ASN A 535 -0.55 33.53 -8.90
CA ASN A 535 0.81 33.80 -9.36
C ASN A 535 0.96 35.33 -9.32
N THR A 536 1.75 35.85 -8.37
CA THR A 536 1.84 37.29 -8.08
C THR A 536 2.62 38.05 -9.17
N ASP A 537 3.81 37.56 -9.53
CA ASP A 537 4.76 38.25 -10.41
C ASP A 537 4.40 38.17 -11.92
N GLY A 538 3.71 37.12 -12.34
CA GLY A 538 3.39 36.81 -13.75
C GLY A 538 4.47 36.04 -14.52
N GLU A 539 5.56 35.59 -13.90
CA GLU A 539 6.66 34.83 -14.51
C GLU A 539 6.82 33.41 -13.91
N ASP A 540 7.75 33.12 -13.00
CA ASP A 540 8.37 31.78 -12.82
C ASP A 540 7.42 30.57 -12.53
N ASP A 541 6.88 30.34 -11.32
CA ASP A 541 5.86 29.29 -11.01
C ASP A 541 4.64 29.85 -10.22
N VAL A 542 3.67 29.03 -9.80
CA VAL A 542 2.53 29.47 -8.94
C VAL A 542 2.97 29.65 -7.48
N ASN A 543 2.30 30.53 -6.72
CA ASN A 543 2.80 31.07 -5.44
C ASN A 543 3.34 29.98 -4.49
N TYR A 544 2.53 28.97 -4.17
CA TYR A 544 2.87 27.88 -3.24
C TYR A 544 4.08 27.01 -3.64
N ARG A 545 4.73 27.32 -4.78
CA ARG A 545 5.93 26.66 -5.31
C ARG A 545 7.01 27.64 -5.78
N ASP A 546 6.90 28.93 -5.44
CA ASP A 546 7.85 29.97 -5.83
C ASP A 546 8.35 30.83 -4.65
N LEU A 547 9.42 30.34 -4.00
CA LEU A 547 10.31 30.92 -2.98
C LEU A 547 10.61 32.45 -2.97
N ASP A 548 10.16 33.22 -3.96
CA ASP A 548 10.40 34.65 -4.23
C ASP A 548 9.14 35.14 -4.97
N ASP A 549 8.01 35.08 -4.26
CA ASP A 549 6.63 35.00 -4.78
C ASP A 549 6.24 36.19 -5.70
N ASP A 550 6.77 37.37 -5.38
CA ASP A 550 6.61 38.60 -6.16
C ASP A 550 7.77 38.91 -7.14
N ASN A 551 8.85 38.12 -7.07
CA ASN A 551 10.09 38.18 -7.85
C ASN A 551 10.85 39.54 -7.74
N ASP A 552 10.77 40.18 -6.57
CA ASP A 552 11.58 41.31 -6.12
C ASP A 552 13.08 40.94 -6.08
N GLY A 553 13.38 39.73 -5.59
CA GLY A 553 14.73 39.22 -5.36
C GLY A 553 15.12 39.01 -3.90
N ILE A 554 14.16 39.08 -2.97
CA ILE A 554 14.23 38.65 -1.58
C ILE A 554 13.27 37.45 -1.43
N PRO A 555 13.70 36.32 -0.84
CA PRO A 555 12.80 35.19 -0.63
C PRO A 555 11.75 35.47 0.45
N THR A 556 10.54 34.93 0.30
CA THR A 556 9.45 34.98 1.28
C THR A 556 9.91 34.65 2.71
N ASP A 557 10.81 33.65 2.86
CA ASP A 557 11.37 33.23 4.16
C ASP A 557 12.23 34.30 4.87
N GLU A 558 12.72 35.30 4.13
CA GLU A 558 13.45 36.45 4.66
C GLU A 558 12.55 37.70 4.89
N GLU A 559 11.25 37.66 4.53
CA GLU A 559 10.27 38.79 4.62
C GLU A 559 9.38 38.80 5.88
N ASP A 560 9.68 37.93 6.87
CA ASP A 560 9.15 38.01 8.25
C ASP A 560 9.75 39.25 8.99
N ALA A 561 9.31 40.44 8.58
CA ALA A 561 9.81 41.74 9.05
C ALA A 561 9.76 41.88 10.58
N ASN A 562 8.84 41.18 11.26
CA ASN A 562 8.69 41.24 12.72
C ASN A 562 9.43 40.14 13.53
N GLU A 563 10.10 39.19 12.87
CA GLU A 563 10.72 37.96 13.43
C GLU A 563 9.74 37.11 14.28
N ASP A 564 8.47 36.95 13.87
CA ASP A 564 7.52 36.03 14.53
C ASP A 564 7.11 34.76 13.77
N GLY A 565 7.57 34.63 12.53
CA GLY A 565 7.51 33.42 11.68
C GLY A 565 6.16 33.22 11.01
N ASP A 566 5.63 34.30 10.42
CA ASP A 566 4.30 34.41 9.80
C ASP A 566 4.31 35.57 8.78
N PRO A 567 4.94 35.42 7.58
CA PRO A 567 5.06 36.49 6.58
C PRO A 567 3.72 37.09 6.16
N THR A 568 2.65 36.29 6.21
CA THR A 568 1.29 36.64 5.74
C THR A 568 0.63 37.81 6.49
N ASN A 569 1.26 38.35 7.54
CA ASN A 569 0.72 39.44 8.35
C ASN A 569 1.64 40.68 8.47
N ASP A 570 2.82 40.66 7.87
CA ASP A 570 3.69 41.83 7.75
C ASP A 570 3.34 42.62 6.46
N ASP A 571 3.15 43.93 6.62
CA ASP A 571 2.60 44.91 5.66
C ASP A 571 3.27 46.25 6.03
N SER A 572 4.44 46.48 5.43
CA SER A 572 5.42 47.47 5.86
C SER A 572 4.96 48.91 5.55
N ASP A 573 4.25 49.14 4.44
CA ASP A 573 3.75 50.47 4.04
C ASP A 573 2.33 50.84 4.52
N GLU A 574 1.57 49.89 5.10
CA GLU A 574 0.14 49.97 5.46
C GLU A 574 -0.83 50.13 4.23
N ASP A 575 -0.46 49.69 3.01
CA ASP A 575 -1.31 49.60 1.80
C ASP A 575 -2.38 48.51 1.93
N GLY A 576 -2.00 47.37 2.52
CA GLY A 576 -2.83 46.19 2.75
C GLY A 576 -2.54 45.01 1.81
N THR A 577 -1.44 45.04 1.08
CA THR A 577 -0.76 43.90 0.46
C THR A 577 0.35 43.48 1.44
N PRO A 578 0.53 42.19 1.80
CA PRO A 578 1.68 41.76 2.58
C PRO A 578 3.01 41.93 1.82
N ASP A 579 4.11 42.02 2.56
CA ASP A 579 5.45 42.29 2.00
C ASP A 579 5.80 41.26 0.89
N TYR A 580 5.69 39.95 1.17
CA TYR A 580 5.94 38.85 0.20
C TYR A 580 5.06 38.85 -1.07
N LEU A 581 4.07 39.73 -1.15
CA LEU A 581 3.17 39.88 -2.31
C LEU A 581 3.25 41.27 -2.98
N ASP A 582 4.13 42.19 -2.54
CA ASP A 582 4.25 43.55 -3.11
C ASP A 582 5.60 43.82 -3.84
N PRO A 583 5.64 43.63 -5.18
CA PRO A 583 6.86 43.75 -6.03
C PRO A 583 7.32 45.19 -6.27
N ILE A 584 7.08 46.07 -5.30
CA ILE A 584 7.36 47.49 -5.32
C ILE A 584 8.17 47.91 -4.09
N ASP A 585 8.11 47.21 -2.94
CA ASP A 585 8.37 47.89 -1.66
C ASP A 585 9.74 47.67 -0.99
N ASP A 586 10.48 46.59 -1.25
CA ASP A 586 11.69 46.23 -0.47
C ASP A 586 12.95 47.08 -0.71
N THR A 587 12.78 48.30 -1.21
CA THR A 587 13.85 49.29 -1.27
C THR A 587 14.00 49.99 0.09
N ASP A 588 14.78 49.42 1.01
CA ASP A 588 15.34 50.10 2.20
C ASP A 588 16.76 50.61 1.88
N THR A 589 16.93 51.93 1.72
CA THR A 589 18.20 52.54 1.31
C THR A 589 19.24 52.68 2.45
N ASP A 590 18.85 52.70 3.73
CA ASP A 590 19.77 52.88 4.87
C ASP A 590 19.99 51.66 5.79
N GLU A 591 19.26 50.56 5.57
CA GLU A 591 19.24 49.32 6.36
C GLU A 591 18.68 49.55 7.80
N ASP A 592 17.58 50.32 7.96
CA ASP A 592 16.90 50.67 9.23
C ASP A 592 15.68 49.79 9.59
N GLU A 593 15.23 48.92 8.67
CA GLU A 593 14.01 48.10 8.79
C GLU A 593 12.71 48.92 8.51
N VAL A 594 12.76 49.88 7.56
CA VAL A 594 11.62 50.67 7.06
C VAL A 594 11.82 51.00 5.56
N PRO A 595 10.91 50.59 4.65
CA PRO A 595 10.99 50.92 3.21
C PRO A 595 11.02 52.41 2.86
N ASP A 596 11.74 52.78 1.79
CA ASP A 596 11.85 54.14 1.22
C ASP A 596 10.47 54.77 0.87
N VAL A 597 9.39 53.99 0.75
CA VAL A 597 8.04 54.52 0.47
C VAL A 597 7.36 55.13 1.71
N VAL A 598 7.68 54.61 2.90
CA VAL A 598 7.08 55.01 4.20
C VAL A 598 8.06 55.57 5.20
N ASP A 599 9.37 55.42 5.00
CA ASP A 599 10.33 56.18 5.76
C ASP A 599 10.18 57.69 5.49
N VAL A 600 10.87 58.44 6.34
CA VAL A 600 10.88 59.90 6.41
C VAL A 600 12.30 60.42 6.51
N ASP A 601 13.30 59.61 6.19
CA ASP A 601 14.74 59.85 6.29
C ASP A 601 15.54 58.82 5.45
N ASP A 602 15.06 58.41 4.26
CA ASP A 602 15.39 57.17 3.50
C ASP A 602 16.90 56.79 3.38
N ASP A 603 17.84 57.72 3.54
CA ASP A 603 19.29 57.47 3.49
C ASP A 603 20.00 57.43 4.87
N GLY A 604 19.25 57.58 5.97
CA GLY A 604 19.75 57.53 7.34
C GLY A 604 20.60 58.71 7.80
N ASP A 605 20.71 59.78 7.00
CA ASP A 605 21.51 60.98 7.28
C ASP A 605 21.06 61.70 8.57
N GLY A 606 19.73 61.79 8.77
CA GLY A 606 19.08 62.62 9.77
C GLY A 606 18.45 63.92 9.23
N ILE A 607 18.22 64.01 7.93
CA ILE A 607 17.50 65.08 7.22
C ILE A 607 16.37 64.44 6.38
N PRO A 608 15.10 64.59 6.80
CA PRO A 608 13.97 64.06 6.06
C PRO A 608 13.93 64.51 4.59
N ASP A 609 13.75 63.56 3.68
CA ASP A 609 13.40 63.63 2.24
C ASP A 609 12.51 64.84 1.91
N SER A 610 11.47 65.11 2.70
CA SER A 610 10.60 66.29 2.57
C SER A 610 11.26 67.68 2.77
N GLU A 611 12.51 67.76 3.25
CA GLU A 611 13.38 68.95 3.26
C GLU A 611 14.55 68.84 2.25
N GLU A 612 14.79 67.64 1.69
CA GLU A 612 15.82 67.27 0.70
C GLU A 612 15.32 67.51 -0.73
N ASP A 613 14.11 67.06 -1.06
CA ASP A 613 13.34 67.57 -2.19
C ASP A 613 12.55 68.85 -1.80
N PRO A 614 12.94 70.04 -2.31
CA PRO A 614 12.17 71.26 -2.13
C PRO A 614 10.91 71.37 -3.02
N ASN A 615 10.45 70.28 -3.66
CA ASN A 615 9.28 70.15 -4.53
C ASN A 615 9.24 71.26 -5.61
N LEU A 616 10.15 71.16 -6.59
CA LEU A 616 10.42 72.23 -7.55
C LEU A 616 9.40 72.32 -8.71
N ASP A 617 8.69 71.25 -8.99
CA ASP A 617 7.72 71.07 -10.08
C ASP A 617 6.26 71.02 -9.60
N GLY A 618 5.97 70.43 -8.44
CA GLY A 618 4.77 70.74 -7.66
C GLY A 618 3.77 69.61 -7.43
N ASP A 619 4.23 68.36 -7.34
CA ASP A 619 3.46 67.12 -7.13
C ASP A 619 3.36 66.76 -5.65
N ASP A 620 4.36 67.15 -4.85
CA ASP A 620 4.59 66.71 -3.45
C ASP A 620 5.04 65.23 -3.38
N ASP A 621 5.96 64.80 -4.26
CA ASP A 621 6.45 63.40 -4.46
C ASP A 621 7.98 63.40 -4.69
N PRO A 622 8.82 62.95 -3.72
CA PRO A 622 10.29 63.03 -3.80
C PRO A 622 10.90 62.14 -4.89
N ASN A 623 10.18 61.11 -5.33
CA ASN A 623 10.61 60.16 -6.36
C ASN A 623 10.42 60.70 -7.81
N THR A 624 10.05 61.99 -7.96
CA THR A 624 9.84 62.62 -9.28
C THR A 624 10.63 63.95 -9.48
N ASP A 625 11.37 64.05 -10.61
CA ASP A 625 12.30 65.16 -10.96
C ASP A 625 13.28 65.55 -9.80
N SER A 626 13.63 64.55 -8.98
CA SER A 626 14.36 64.63 -7.70
C SER A 626 15.65 65.44 -7.76
N GLN A 627 15.98 66.07 -6.63
CA GLN A 627 17.14 66.94 -6.48
C GLN A 627 18.41 66.09 -6.31
N ASP A 628 19.38 66.23 -7.23
CA ASP A 628 20.74 65.65 -7.16
C ASP A 628 21.75 66.82 -7.05
N THR A 629 22.34 66.98 -5.87
CA THR A 629 23.19 68.10 -5.43
C THR A 629 24.67 67.86 -5.73
N ASP A 630 25.15 66.61 -5.59
CA ASP A 630 26.52 66.21 -5.93
C ASP A 630 26.76 66.19 -7.45
N GLY A 631 25.80 65.63 -8.20
CA GLY A 631 25.84 65.41 -9.65
C GLY A 631 26.33 64.02 -10.05
N ASP A 632 26.15 63.04 -9.18
CA ASP A 632 26.61 61.65 -9.25
C ASP A 632 25.61 60.78 -10.07
N GLY A 633 24.32 60.95 -9.80
CA GLY A 633 23.21 60.24 -10.44
C GLY A 633 22.17 59.65 -9.49
N THR A 634 22.47 59.62 -8.19
CA THR A 634 21.56 59.28 -7.10
C THR A 634 20.77 60.53 -6.66
N PRO A 635 19.47 60.43 -6.31
CA PRO A 635 18.74 61.52 -5.64
C PRO A 635 19.35 61.86 -4.27
N ASP A 636 19.25 63.12 -3.84
CA ASP A 636 19.75 63.57 -2.54
C ASP A 636 19.14 62.75 -1.40
N HIS A 637 17.84 62.46 -1.46
CA HIS A 637 17.12 61.69 -0.44
C HIS A 637 17.48 60.20 -0.39
N LEU A 638 18.26 59.69 -1.34
CA LEU A 638 18.77 58.31 -1.38
C LEU A 638 20.32 58.28 -1.35
N ASP A 639 20.98 59.37 -0.91
CA ASP A 639 22.45 59.53 -1.01
C ASP A 639 23.09 60.16 0.25
N ILE A 640 23.43 59.26 1.19
CA ILE A 640 24.11 59.50 2.48
C ILE A 640 25.45 60.28 2.42
N ASP A 641 25.94 60.70 1.24
CA ASP A 641 27.04 61.70 1.14
C ASP A 641 26.78 63.00 0.33
N ALA A 642 25.51 63.31 0.02
CA ALA A 642 25.07 64.49 -0.74
C ALA A 642 25.11 65.88 0.00
N ASP A 643 25.10 65.94 1.34
CA ASP A 643 24.80 67.14 2.19
C ASP A 643 25.88 68.27 2.40
#